data_AF-A0A239AM59-F1
#
_entry.id   AF-A0A239AM59-F1
#
_cell.length_a   1.000
_cell.length_b   1.000
_cell.length_c   1.000
_cell.angle_alpha   90.00
_cell.angle_beta   90.00
_cell.angle_gamma   90.00
#
_symmetry.space_group_name_H-M   'P 1'
#
loop_
_entity.id
_entity.type
_entity.pdbx_description
1 polymer ?
#
loop_
_entity_poly.entity_id
_entity_poly.type
_entity_poly.pdbx_seq_one_letter_code
_entity_poly.pdbx_strand_id
1 'polypeptide(L)'
;MLPATLGRDSGAAAVVLDDGAVSRRHARLEFVDNHLVLTDLGSSNGTYVNDARVTRQVLVPGDRVRIGRYELTWTFLDPEVTALVDLNQLTMLRPVGPSRVAARRVVEAAEAHNRRVGHELDGFLSLAHGFLPAEPPLLAFPESHQAWDEMTGRLPDLFRRLSLRRAFDAMPVLDARPAALPDRYLLRASTLLGVFAHAYQYMAIDPPTALPESLLRPWTTVSRRLGKKLPAVSYIDLFFYNWRLRDPGGPRALDNMDLLVPTWNNAAERVFYLVTTEFAMGLTPVLGAMLDAQEAVVADDPAALESALLMILDRLQHVTQTIYPQIDPNPRARHPLDQVLWAKTVGTAGVPIFDGAPSPSGTAQPQIHALDAFLERRDYGSVVGQQSVYLAGFFPRHWQELVAALREVSVRQYVEDTRNSTLRGIYNAMLDAYVGDRGWMGLHRIKAYGFLEVAFKVGRQVTTGARFTGLFKDRTWDKVDGELAVVREERRPPVGPPVVFGTARRGRVVTGESGAWTCYLEIDVTGQGVHHLPGDRVGVLAENDEELVRRTVAALQATGDELVPLTPKWRATVAYRAGYGEVDVLPLRTLLRFARLRPIGREVAKQLVKLTAVGAWQRVVDSRMEDQWELWDVLNLLYAGGYDVTRLWKADPREDDAFCAVIPPEPFRLYSIASAPPPGQPATTLRLVVAGLDYTSARTPWSYPRERQGTASHFLRRASVEGRHRLSLQITSAPRFRLPADPARPVLMFAAGSGIAPFLGFVAARTGSGENRLYLGIRTPEEFVERTDLDAAAAAGRLKLSVAFSRADAAIEFDGLRHVVQAGQRRRVDDVIRAEADALWELLRSTDEGGRSAFVYVCGSARFAVSVLKALTDIVPGDGREFLRQLVADGRLGEDVFTTYMGHAQQGPRFEVSDLAQHTTPDVGYWMAIGGAVFDVSEFLHLHIGGPHIIRNYVGLDATAAYRKVLHHTHAEIDAQLAMYQIGHLRRLQFGARWGVGLTEDGLHALPLEELFRTWVRFVYLLVGMENALTADYGFTTSVTTLGEDPRELTPFKAQYVLEAHRRFMVSYLDGLVHEELRTLWQLTVGFCDPHLDIRSFDIDLAAMSARSDVGLVRNSVSAVKELLLAGDDFRQVTALCRIYAHADVQLLRDLKNAVLEGIRAFEIHEADVVEQAGATLLNAAHEALAAVSAYYQRLAEQIRGQGITVNGAVEEAIPVDRGLPGHGGPLPLPD
;
A
#
# COMPACT_ATOMS: atom_id res chain seq x y z
N MET A 1 14.28 53.76 4.22
CA MET A 1 14.92 54.73 3.31
C MET A 1 14.30 54.59 1.93
N LEU A 2 13.22 55.32 1.66
CA LEU A 2 12.64 55.47 0.31
C LEU A 2 12.49 56.97 0.03
N PRO A 3 12.69 57.44 -1.21
CA PRO A 3 12.92 56.65 -2.42
C PRO A 3 14.30 55.96 -2.48
N ALA A 4 14.36 54.73 -2.98
CA ALA A 4 15.58 53.95 -3.17
C ALA A 4 15.81 53.67 -4.66
N THR A 5 17.02 53.88 -5.16
CA THR A 5 17.37 53.59 -6.56
C THR A 5 18.06 52.22 -6.65
N LEU A 6 17.66 51.38 -7.61
CA LEU A 6 18.35 50.14 -7.96
C LEU A 6 19.20 50.36 -9.22
N GLY A 7 20.40 49.82 -9.26
CA GLY A 7 21.29 49.96 -10.41
C GLY A 7 22.67 49.35 -10.17
N ARG A 8 23.51 49.30 -11.21
CA ARG A 8 24.84 48.66 -11.09
C ARG A 8 25.94 49.56 -10.49
N ASP A 9 25.68 50.86 -10.34
CA ASP A 9 26.67 51.83 -9.89
C ASP A 9 26.48 52.12 -8.39
N SER A 10 27.45 51.71 -7.57
CA SER A 10 27.43 51.90 -6.11
C SER A 10 27.51 53.36 -5.67
N GLY A 11 27.89 54.29 -6.56
CA GLY A 11 27.85 55.73 -6.30
C GLY A 11 26.48 56.38 -6.58
N ALA A 12 25.59 55.69 -7.30
CA ALA A 12 24.31 56.24 -7.79
C ALA A 12 23.06 55.43 -7.41
N ALA A 13 23.21 54.18 -7.00
CA ALA A 13 22.14 53.27 -6.58
C ALA A 13 22.26 52.95 -5.08
N ALA A 14 21.11 52.93 -4.39
CA ALA A 14 21.00 52.49 -3.00
C ALA A 14 21.02 50.95 -2.89
N VAL A 15 20.52 50.25 -3.91
CA VAL A 15 20.64 48.79 -4.04
C VAL A 15 21.47 48.49 -5.27
N VAL A 16 22.67 47.93 -5.04
CA VAL A 16 23.64 47.66 -6.09
C VAL A 16 23.39 46.28 -6.70
N LEU A 17 23.09 46.25 -7.99
CA LEU A 17 22.90 45.04 -8.79
C LEU A 17 24.04 44.93 -9.80
N ASP A 18 25.11 44.22 -9.43
CA ASP A 18 26.35 44.13 -10.22
C ASP A 18 26.20 43.17 -11.41
N ASP A 19 25.60 43.68 -12.49
CA ASP A 19 25.40 42.98 -13.75
C ASP A 19 25.46 43.95 -14.93
N GLY A 20 26.10 43.51 -16.03
CA GLY A 20 26.34 44.33 -17.22
C GLY A 20 25.05 44.71 -17.99
N ALA A 21 23.97 43.94 -17.82
CA ALA A 21 22.66 44.23 -18.36
C ALA A 21 21.87 45.25 -17.51
N VAL A 22 22.38 45.65 -16.35
CA VAL A 22 21.72 46.61 -15.45
C VAL A 22 22.28 48.02 -15.69
N SER A 23 21.40 49.01 -15.87
CA SER A 23 21.82 50.42 -16.01
C SER A 23 22.38 50.97 -14.70
N ARG A 24 23.22 52.01 -14.77
CA ARG A 24 23.84 52.65 -13.58
C ARG A 24 22.78 53.10 -12.56
N ARG A 25 21.68 53.67 -13.05
CA ARG A 25 20.42 53.91 -12.32
C ARG A 25 19.33 53.22 -13.15
N HIS A 26 18.90 52.04 -12.72
CA HIS A 26 18.00 51.18 -13.49
C HIS A 26 16.54 51.44 -13.16
N ALA A 27 16.19 51.37 -11.88
CA ALA A 27 14.82 51.56 -11.40
C ALA A 27 14.82 52.31 -10.07
N ARG A 28 13.65 52.82 -9.67
CA ARG A 28 13.43 53.51 -8.40
C ARG A 28 12.22 52.93 -7.70
N LEU A 29 12.35 52.67 -6.41
CA LEU A 29 11.27 52.35 -5.50
C LEU A 29 10.92 53.60 -4.69
N GLU A 30 9.63 53.92 -4.59
CA GLU A 30 9.13 55.04 -3.80
C GLU A 30 7.71 54.78 -3.28
N PHE A 31 7.34 55.36 -2.14
CA PHE A 31 5.96 55.30 -1.68
C PHE A 31 5.16 56.46 -2.28
N VAL A 32 4.07 56.14 -2.98
CA VAL A 32 3.08 57.10 -3.49
C VAL A 32 1.72 56.66 -3.00
N ASP A 33 0.98 57.55 -2.31
CA ASP A 33 -0.35 57.27 -1.76
C ASP A 33 -0.42 55.96 -0.93
N ASN A 34 0.58 55.73 -0.06
CA ASN A 34 0.72 54.51 0.76
C ASN A 34 0.98 53.20 -0.02
N HIS A 35 1.25 53.27 -1.31
CA HIS A 35 1.64 52.12 -2.14
C HIS A 35 3.12 52.19 -2.52
N LEU A 36 3.82 51.04 -2.48
CA LEU A 36 5.18 50.96 -2.99
C LEU A 36 5.14 50.90 -4.52
N VAL A 37 5.74 51.88 -5.17
CA VAL A 37 5.77 52.00 -6.63
C VAL A 37 7.20 51.78 -7.12
N LEU A 38 7.35 50.86 -8.07
CA LEU A 38 8.56 50.64 -8.84
C LEU A 38 8.46 51.41 -10.16
N THR A 39 9.44 52.27 -10.44
CA THR A 39 9.52 53.04 -11.69
C THR A 39 10.85 52.75 -12.38
N ASP A 40 10.80 52.29 -13.63
CA ASP A 40 11.99 52.14 -14.47
C ASP A 40 12.51 53.53 -14.88
N LEU A 41 13.82 53.77 -14.75
CA LEU A 41 14.44 55.07 -15.01
C LEU A 41 14.98 55.21 -16.44
N GLY A 42 14.35 54.54 -17.41
CA GLY A 42 14.80 54.49 -18.80
C GLY A 42 15.96 53.51 -18.98
N SER A 43 15.87 52.35 -18.33
CA SER A 43 16.92 51.33 -18.38
C SER A 43 17.05 50.72 -19.79
N SER A 44 18.28 50.34 -20.16
CA SER A 44 18.55 49.80 -21.51
C SER A 44 17.84 48.46 -21.76
N ASN A 45 17.72 47.61 -20.75
CA ASN A 45 17.15 46.26 -20.88
C ASN A 45 15.76 46.10 -20.25
N GLY A 46 15.22 47.16 -19.65
CA GLY A 46 13.88 47.15 -19.03
C GLY A 46 13.83 46.47 -17.66
N THR A 47 12.83 46.91 -16.88
CA THR A 47 12.41 46.28 -15.63
C THR A 47 11.17 45.42 -15.88
N TYR A 48 11.10 44.23 -15.27
CA TYR A 48 9.96 43.31 -15.41
C TYR A 48 9.33 43.03 -14.05
N VAL A 49 8.00 42.94 -13.98
CA VAL A 49 7.26 42.51 -12.79
C VAL A 49 6.34 41.37 -13.22
N ASN A 50 6.46 40.20 -12.58
CA ASN A 50 5.73 38.97 -12.93
C ASN A 50 5.82 38.67 -14.44
N ASP A 51 7.06 38.69 -14.96
CA ASP A 51 7.44 38.51 -16.37
C ASP A 51 6.89 39.52 -17.39
N ALA A 52 6.10 40.51 -16.97
CA ALA A 52 5.68 41.62 -17.81
C ALA A 52 6.65 42.81 -17.71
N ARG A 53 7.06 43.38 -18.84
CA ARG A 53 7.92 44.59 -18.86
C ARG A 53 7.12 45.80 -18.41
N VAL A 54 7.63 46.57 -17.46
CA VAL A 54 6.95 47.73 -16.86
C VAL A 54 7.80 48.99 -16.94
N THR A 55 7.13 50.15 -17.04
CA THR A 55 7.76 51.47 -16.86
C THR A 55 7.45 52.05 -15.48
N ARG A 56 6.27 51.76 -14.92
CA ARG A 56 5.85 52.12 -13.57
C ARG A 56 4.79 51.14 -13.08
N GLN A 57 4.95 50.57 -11.89
CA GLN A 57 4.06 49.54 -11.35
C GLN A 57 3.93 49.68 -9.82
N VAL A 58 2.71 49.58 -9.30
CA VAL A 58 2.47 49.38 -7.86
C VAL A 58 2.80 47.93 -7.53
N LEU A 59 3.69 47.71 -6.57
CA LEU A 59 4.07 46.38 -6.11
C LEU A 59 3.16 45.93 -4.96
N VAL A 60 2.67 44.70 -5.05
CA VAL A 60 1.99 44.00 -3.95
C VAL A 60 2.88 42.90 -3.37
N PRO A 61 2.77 42.57 -2.07
CA PRO A 61 3.58 41.50 -1.48
C PRO A 61 3.42 40.18 -2.27
N GLY A 62 4.55 39.58 -2.64
CA GLY A 62 4.64 38.40 -3.50
C GLY A 62 5.08 38.71 -4.94
N ASP A 63 5.02 39.97 -5.40
CA ASP A 63 5.44 40.32 -6.76
C ASP A 63 6.94 40.07 -7.00
N ARG A 64 7.24 39.48 -8.16
CA ARG A 64 8.61 39.17 -8.60
C ARG A 64 9.09 40.22 -9.60
N VAL A 65 10.08 41.01 -9.20
CA VAL A 65 10.73 42.05 -9.99
C VAL A 65 12.02 41.51 -10.60
N ARG A 66 12.11 41.43 -11.93
CA ARG A 66 13.32 40.98 -12.64
C ARG A 66 14.04 42.15 -13.32
N ILE A 67 15.32 42.30 -13.02
CA ILE A 67 16.23 43.32 -13.55
C ILE A 67 17.57 42.65 -13.92
N GLY A 68 17.87 42.54 -15.21
CA GLY A 68 19.02 41.74 -15.69
C GLY A 68 18.88 40.27 -15.27
N ARG A 69 19.93 39.69 -14.67
CA ARG A 69 19.91 38.35 -14.08
C ARG A 69 19.27 38.26 -12.69
N TYR A 70 18.98 39.41 -12.07
CA TYR A 70 18.47 39.45 -10.71
C TYR A 70 16.96 39.36 -10.70
N GLU A 71 16.45 38.57 -9.78
CA GLU A 71 15.04 38.44 -9.49
C GLU A 71 14.79 38.73 -8.01
N LEU A 72 13.95 39.73 -7.74
CA LEU A 72 13.71 40.30 -6.43
C LEU A 72 12.24 40.11 -6.10
N THR A 73 11.92 39.55 -4.93
CA THR A 73 10.52 39.45 -4.48
C THR A 73 10.22 40.56 -3.49
N TRP A 74 9.11 41.27 -3.69
CA TRP A 74 8.63 42.24 -2.70
C TRP A 74 7.85 41.53 -1.60
N THR A 75 8.22 41.72 -0.34
CA THR A 75 7.46 41.23 0.82
C THR A 75 7.37 42.31 1.88
N PHE A 76 6.25 42.35 2.60
CA PHE A 76 6.07 43.21 3.76
C PHE A 76 6.43 42.43 5.02
N LEU A 77 7.41 42.90 5.79
CA LEU A 77 7.78 42.32 7.08
C LEU A 77 7.09 43.13 8.18
N ASP A 78 6.37 42.45 9.07
CA ASP A 78 5.68 43.07 10.20
C ASP A 78 6.69 43.72 11.18
N PRO A 79 6.51 44.99 11.57
CA PRO A 79 7.41 45.67 12.51
C PRO A 79 7.58 44.95 13.86
N GLU A 80 6.62 44.14 14.33
CA GLU A 80 6.79 43.34 15.57
C GLU A 80 7.76 42.17 15.40
N VAL A 81 7.96 41.67 14.17
CA VAL A 81 8.97 40.65 13.84
C VAL A 81 10.37 41.27 13.72
N THR A 82 10.44 42.57 13.40
CA THR A 82 11.70 43.25 13.06
C THR A 82 12.50 43.65 14.30
N ALA A 83 11.89 43.74 15.49
CA ALA A 83 12.60 44.01 16.75
C ALA A 83 13.51 42.85 17.21
N LEU A 84 13.43 41.69 16.56
CA LEU A 84 14.23 40.50 16.87
C LEU A 84 15.37 40.21 15.87
N VAL A 85 15.54 41.05 14.84
CA VAL A 85 16.53 40.83 13.78
C VAL A 85 17.42 42.07 13.62
N ASP A 86 18.65 41.99 14.12
CA ASP A 86 19.70 42.97 13.81
C ASP A 86 20.16 42.80 12.35
N LEU A 87 19.58 43.62 11.46
CA LEU A 87 19.82 43.60 10.03
C LEU A 87 21.27 43.93 9.62
N ASN A 88 22.12 44.39 10.55
CA ASN A 88 23.55 44.61 10.28
C ASN A 88 24.41 43.34 10.35
N GLN A 89 23.86 42.20 10.76
CA GLN A 89 24.56 40.90 10.72
C GLN A 89 24.46 40.17 9.37
N LEU A 90 23.74 40.70 8.37
CA LEU A 90 23.67 40.14 7.01
C LEU A 90 24.85 40.55 6.11
N THR A 91 26.00 40.90 6.70
CA THR A 91 27.23 41.12 5.93
C THR A 91 27.93 39.77 5.75
N MET A 92 27.89 39.25 4.51
CA MET A 92 28.67 38.13 3.96
C MET A 92 29.85 37.66 4.83
N LEU A 93 29.58 36.76 5.78
CA LEU A 93 30.61 35.98 6.45
C LEU A 93 30.84 34.73 5.61
N ARG A 94 31.89 34.76 4.77
CA ARG A 94 32.58 33.51 4.43
C ARG A 94 33.19 32.97 5.75
N PRO A 95 32.83 31.78 6.22
CA PRO A 95 33.54 31.18 7.34
C PRO A 95 34.86 30.62 6.81
N VAL A 96 35.97 31.15 7.32
CA VAL A 96 37.24 30.43 7.38
C VAL A 96 37.27 29.73 8.74
N GLY A 97 36.89 28.45 8.77
CA GLY A 97 36.78 27.56 9.95
C GLY A 97 35.64 26.54 9.73
N PRO A 98 35.70 25.29 10.26
CA PRO A 98 34.81 24.21 9.85
C PRO A 98 33.35 24.61 10.15
N SER A 99 32.62 24.94 9.09
CA SER A 99 31.35 25.65 9.18
C SER A 99 30.22 24.70 9.53
N ARG A 100 29.78 24.72 10.80
CA ARG A 100 28.54 24.05 11.21
C ARG A 100 27.37 24.55 10.36
N VAL A 101 26.61 23.64 9.77
CA VAL A 101 25.44 23.95 8.93
C VAL A 101 24.31 24.55 9.77
N ALA A 102 23.41 25.31 9.13
CA ALA A 102 22.30 25.97 9.81
C ALA A 102 21.43 24.99 10.62
N ALA A 103 21.12 23.83 10.06
CA ALA A 103 20.31 22.81 10.72
C ALA A 103 20.94 22.32 12.05
N ARG A 104 22.27 22.15 12.11
CA ARG A 104 22.95 21.77 13.36
C ARG A 104 22.86 22.87 14.40
N ARG A 105 23.05 24.13 14.00
CA ARG A 105 22.91 25.29 14.91
C ARG A 105 21.51 25.37 15.50
N VAL A 106 20.47 25.07 14.71
CA VAL A 106 19.08 25.03 15.21
C VAL A 106 18.90 23.94 16.28
N VAL A 107 19.39 22.72 16.04
CA VAL A 107 19.28 21.64 17.03
C VAL A 107 20.01 22.00 18.33
N GLU A 108 21.25 22.51 18.24
CA GLU A 108 22.03 22.92 19.40
C GLU A 108 21.38 24.08 20.17
N ALA A 109 20.78 25.04 19.46
CA ALA A 109 20.06 26.16 20.04
C ALA A 109 18.76 25.72 20.73
N ALA A 110 18.01 24.80 20.13
CA ALA A 110 16.80 24.22 20.72
C ALA A 110 17.13 23.45 22.00
N GLU A 111 18.17 22.60 21.99
CA GLU A 111 18.62 21.90 23.18
C GLU A 111 19.06 22.84 24.30
N ALA A 112 19.82 23.90 23.97
CA ALA A 112 20.25 24.89 24.95
C ALA A 112 19.06 25.69 25.50
N HIS A 113 18.07 26.00 24.65
CA HIS A 113 16.82 26.64 25.06
C HIS A 113 16.04 25.76 26.03
N ASN A 114 15.75 24.51 25.66
CA ASN A 114 14.99 23.54 26.45
C ASN A 114 15.64 23.31 27.83
N ARG A 115 16.97 23.15 27.88
CA ARG A 115 17.70 23.05 29.16
C ARG A 115 17.56 24.29 30.03
N ARG A 116 17.58 25.49 29.44
CA ARG A 116 17.48 26.76 30.18
C ARG A 116 16.10 26.98 30.77
N VAL A 117 15.03 26.63 30.04
CA VAL A 117 13.64 26.83 30.50
C VAL A 117 13.12 25.64 31.34
N GLY A 118 13.80 24.49 31.30
CA GLY A 118 13.45 23.31 32.11
C GLY A 118 12.24 22.53 31.60
N HIS A 119 11.82 22.76 30.35
CA HIS A 119 10.73 22.07 29.67
C HIS A 119 10.94 22.12 28.14
N GLU A 120 10.14 21.38 27.38
CA GLU A 120 10.28 21.27 25.91
C GLU A 120 9.03 21.75 25.15
N LEU A 121 8.29 22.72 25.71
CA LEU A 121 7.01 23.19 25.15
C LEU A 121 7.13 23.85 23.76
N ASP A 122 8.29 24.42 23.41
CA ASP A 122 8.58 24.97 22.08
C ASP A 122 8.98 23.90 21.04
N GLY A 123 8.92 22.62 21.43
CA GLY A 123 9.14 21.44 20.60
C GLY A 123 10.28 20.56 21.11
N PHE A 124 10.04 19.25 21.17
CA PHE A 124 11.09 18.28 21.48
C PHE A 124 12.13 18.28 20.36
N LEU A 125 13.36 18.67 20.64
CA LEU A 125 14.42 18.61 19.63
C LEU A 125 15.79 18.40 20.29
N SER A 126 16.39 17.25 20.03
CA SER A 126 17.76 16.94 20.46
C SER A 126 18.41 15.88 19.57
N LEU A 127 19.74 15.77 19.59
CA LEU A 127 20.44 14.68 18.89
C LEU A 127 20.17 13.32 19.54
N ALA A 128 19.98 13.29 20.87
CA ALA A 128 19.77 12.05 21.62
C ALA A 128 18.35 11.46 21.46
N HIS A 129 17.34 12.32 21.26
CA HIS A 129 15.93 11.91 21.24
C HIS A 129 15.17 12.35 19.98
N GLY A 130 15.80 13.08 19.06
CA GLY A 130 15.17 13.54 17.83
C GLY A 130 14.00 14.47 18.13
N PHE A 131 12.82 14.12 17.61
CA PHE A 131 11.57 14.86 17.80
C PHE A 131 10.72 14.34 18.98
N LEU A 132 11.32 13.58 19.90
CA LEU A 132 10.65 12.96 21.05
C LEU A 132 11.15 13.56 22.37
N PRO A 133 10.32 13.52 23.43
CA PRO A 133 10.69 14.13 24.70
C PRO A 133 11.94 13.46 25.29
N ALA A 134 12.81 14.27 25.89
CA ALA A 134 14.02 13.79 26.54
C ALA A 134 13.68 12.96 27.79
N GLU A 135 12.71 13.43 28.56
CA GLU A 135 12.19 12.76 29.76
C GLU A 135 10.91 11.98 29.45
N PRO A 136 10.67 10.82 30.10
CA PRO A 136 9.41 10.10 29.96
C PRO A 136 8.20 10.95 30.37
N PRO A 137 7.03 10.74 29.75
CA PRO A 137 5.80 11.45 30.12
C PRO A 137 5.47 11.32 31.62
N LEU A 138 5.06 12.44 32.22
CA LEU A 138 4.63 12.46 33.63
C LEU A 138 3.44 11.52 33.86
N LEU A 139 3.47 10.75 34.95
CA LEU A 139 2.48 9.70 35.24
C LEU A 139 1.25 10.13 36.03
N ALA A 140 1.33 11.25 36.77
CA ALA A 140 0.24 11.73 37.63
C ALA A 140 0.26 13.26 37.76
N PHE A 141 -0.90 13.83 38.04
CA PHE A 141 -1.08 15.23 38.42
C PHE A 141 -0.87 15.45 39.93
N PRO A 142 -0.69 16.71 40.38
CA PRO A 142 -0.84 17.03 41.79
C PRO A 142 -2.28 16.77 42.27
N GLU A 143 -2.47 16.63 43.58
CA GLU A 143 -3.76 16.35 44.23
C GLU A 143 -4.89 17.27 43.74
N SER A 144 -4.60 18.56 43.51
CA SER A 144 -5.56 19.55 43.00
C SER A 144 -6.16 19.23 41.63
N HIS A 145 -5.53 18.34 40.86
CA HIS A 145 -5.93 17.95 39.51
C HIS A 145 -6.10 16.43 39.35
N GLN A 146 -6.07 15.67 40.45
CA GLN A 146 -6.14 14.21 40.44
C GLN A 146 -7.44 13.66 39.82
N ALA A 147 -8.53 14.44 39.82
CA ALA A 147 -9.79 14.07 39.18
C ALA A 147 -9.62 13.73 37.68
N TRP A 148 -8.66 14.32 36.98
CA TRP A 148 -8.34 13.93 35.60
C TRP A 148 -7.72 12.54 35.53
N ASP A 149 -6.80 12.19 36.43
CA ASP A 149 -6.19 10.85 36.47
C ASP A 149 -7.23 9.76 36.80
N GLU A 150 -8.11 10.04 37.75
CA GLU A 150 -9.22 9.15 38.12
C GLU A 150 -10.18 8.92 36.95
N MET A 151 -10.47 9.96 36.18
CA MET A 151 -11.33 9.86 35.00
C MET A 151 -10.67 8.99 33.92
N THR A 152 -9.36 9.16 33.65
CA THR A 152 -8.62 8.31 32.72
C THR A 152 -8.72 6.84 33.08
N GLY A 153 -8.55 6.48 34.35
CA GLY A 153 -8.65 5.08 34.81
C GLY A 153 -10.04 4.45 34.61
N ARG A 154 -11.08 5.26 34.45
CA ARG A 154 -12.48 4.82 34.29
C ARG A 154 -12.93 4.78 32.83
N LEU A 155 -12.19 5.39 31.89
CA LEU A 155 -12.61 5.51 30.48
C LEU A 155 -13.07 4.19 29.85
N PRO A 156 -12.33 3.06 29.93
CA PRO A 156 -12.75 1.81 29.30
C PRO A 156 -14.11 1.30 29.80
N ASP A 157 -14.34 1.35 31.12
CA ASP A 157 -15.61 0.91 31.73
C ASP A 157 -16.76 1.86 31.35
N LEU A 158 -16.51 3.16 31.30
CA LEU A 158 -17.51 4.15 30.92
C LEU A 158 -17.93 4.01 29.45
N PHE A 159 -17.00 3.69 28.54
CA PHE A 159 -17.30 3.34 27.15
C PHE A 159 -18.17 2.09 27.08
N ARG A 160 -17.73 1.01 27.74
CA ARG A 160 -18.44 -0.29 27.76
C ARG A 160 -19.91 -0.15 28.14
N ARG A 161 -20.21 0.72 29.11
CA ARG A 161 -21.57 1.00 29.63
C ARG A 161 -22.31 2.14 28.95
N LEU A 162 -21.72 2.83 27.96
CA LEU A 162 -22.26 4.06 27.36
C LEU A 162 -22.60 5.17 28.38
N SER A 163 -21.77 5.33 29.41
CA SER A 163 -22.01 6.27 30.51
C SER A 163 -21.02 7.44 30.58
N LEU A 164 -20.09 7.52 29.62
CA LEU A 164 -18.99 8.48 29.64
C LEU A 164 -19.45 9.95 29.58
N ARG A 165 -20.48 10.30 28.78
CA ARG A 165 -20.99 11.68 28.74
C ARG A 165 -21.47 12.16 30.10
N ARG A 166 -22.32 11.36 30.77
CA ARG A 166 -22.82 11.65 32.13
C ARG A 166 -21.68 11.81 33.14
N ALA A 167 -20.61 11.02 33.01
CA ALA A 167 -19.45 11.12 33.89
C ALA A 167 -18.66 12.44 33.68
N PHE A 168 -18.50 12.89 32.43
CA PHE A 168 -17.84 14.16 32.12
C PHE A 168 -18.68 15.39 32.47
N ASP A 169 -20.00 15.33 32.28
CA ASP A 169 -20.91 16.41 32.67
C ASP A 169 -20.88 16.65 34.19
N ALA A 170 -20.67 15.59 34.98
CA ALA A 170 -20.52 15.65 36.42
C ALA A 170 -19.08 15.95 36.90
N MET A 171 -18.09 16.01 36.00
CA MET A 171 -16.71 16.26 36.37
C MET A 171 -16.50 17.73 36.78
N PRO A 172 -15.78 18.02 37.88
CA PRO A 172 -15.55 19.40 38.30
C PRO A 172 -14.72 20.17 37.26
N VAL A 173 -15.00 21.48 37.13
CA VAL A 173 -14.18 22.39 36.32
C VAL A 173 -12.89 22.71 37.09
N LEU A 174 -11.75 22.18 36.62
CA LEU A 174 -10.43 22.41 37.24
C LEU A 174 -9.74 23.63 36.63
N ASP A 175 -9.05 24.42 37.46
CA ASP A 175 -8.37 25.65 37.03
C ASP A 175 -7.01 25.35 36.39
N ALA A 176 -6.90 25.60 35.08
CA ALA A 176 -5.66 25.40 34.33
C ALA A 176 -4.84 26.68 34.12
N ARG A 177 -5.04 27.75 34.91
CA ARG A 177 -4.21 28.97 34.86
C ARG A 177 -2.82 28.74 35.48
N PRO A 178 -1.81 29.58 35.16
CA PRO A 178 -0.45 29.40 35.68
C PRO A 178 -0.34 29.28 37.21
N ALA A 179 -1.22 29.96 37.96
CA ALA A 179 -1.22 29.90 39.42
C ALA A 179 -1.69 28.55 39.99
N ALA A 180 -2.48 27.77 39.24
CA ALA A 180 -3.10 26.53 39.69
C ALA A 180 -2.43 25.27 39.11
N LEU A 181 -1.93 25.35 37.87
CA LEU A 181 -1.29 24.22 37.18
C LEU A 181 0.09 24.65 36.62
N PRO A 182 1.22 24.14 37.17
CA PRO A 182 2.56 24.45 36.65
C PRO A 182 2.80 23.99 35.20
N ASP A 183 3.65 24.70 34.44
CA ASP A 183 3.90 24.45 33.02
C ASP A 183 4.37 23.03 32.69
N ARG A 184 5.12 22.39 33.61
CA ARG A 184 5.58 21.00 33.45
C ARG A 184 4.45 19.99 33.24
N TYR A 185 3.23 20.30 33.66
CA TYR A 185 2.05 19.44 33.51
C TYR A 185 1.25 19.71 32.23
N LEU A 186 1.58 20.72 31.44
CA LEU A 186 0.77 21.15 30.30
C LEU A 186 0.64 20.09 29.21
N LEU A 187 1.71 19.37 28.88
CA LEU A 187 1.66 18.29 27.88
C LEU A 187 0.76 17.15 28.35
N ARG A 188 0.87 16.73 29.63
CA ARG A 188 -0.03 15.74 30.22
C ARG A 188 -1.48 16.22 30.17
N ALA A 189 -1.73 17.47 30.57
CA ALA A 189 -3.08 18.05 30.58
C ALA A 189 -3.68 18.12 29.18
N SER A 190 -2.88 18.52 28.18
CA SER A 190 -3.27 18.57 26.78
C SER A 190 -3.64 17.19 26.24
N THR A 191 -2.83 16.16 26.53
CA THR A 191 -3.13 14.77 26.16
C THR A 191 -4.44 14.29 26.77
N LEU A 192 -4.61 14.39 28.09
CA LEU A 192 -5.82 13.88 28.75
C LEU A 192 -7.07 14.63 28.31
N LEU A 193 -7.05 15.97 28.34
CA LEU A 193 -8.22 16.79 27.98
C LEU A 193 -8.60 16.63 26.51
N GLY A 194 -7.61 16.50 25.62
CA GLY A 194 -7.85 16.21 24.21
C GLY A 194 -8.50 14.84 24.00
N VAL A 195 -7.97 13.79 24.65
CA VAL A 195 -8.58 12.45 24.62
C VAL A 195 -10.00 12.48 25.20
N PHE A 196 -10.22 13.19 26.31
CA PHE A 196 -11.55 13.32 26.92
C PHE A 196 -12.55 14.02 26.00
N ALA A 197 -12.17 15.12 25.38
CA ALA A 197 -13.02 15.85 24.44
C ALA A 197 -13.39 14.99 23.23
N HIS A 198 -12.40 14.28 22.64
CA HIS A 198 -12.65 13.37 21.53
C HIS A 198 -13.49 12.16 21.95
N ALA A 199 -13.26 11.59 23.12
CA ALA A 199 -14.07 10.51 23.66
C ALA A 199 -15.52 10.98 23.88
N TYR A 200 -15.74 12.18 24.41
CA TYR A 200 -17.08 12.76 24.59
C TYR A 200 -17.82 12.95 23.27
N GLN A 201 -17.11 13.47 22.25
CA GLN A 201 -17.64 13.66 20.89
C GLN A 201 -18.04 12.33 20.25
N TYR A 202 -17.14 11.35 20.25
CA TYR A 202 -17.24 10.14 19.43
C TYR A 202 -17.73 8.89 20.19
N MET A 203 -18.07 8.98 21.48
CA MET A 203 -18.56 7.82 22.27
C MET A 203 -19.84 7.21 21.70
N ALA A 204 -20.79 8.06 21.35
CA ALA A 204 -22.10 7.67 20.85
C ALA A 204 -22.24 8.09 19.39
N ILE A 205 -23.00 7.32 18.62
CA ILE A 205 -23.27 7.58 17.20
C ILE A 205 -23.89 8.98 16.98
N ASP A 206 -24.71 9.44 17.93
CA ASP A 206 -25.20 10.82 17.91
C ASP A 206 -24.16 11.76 18.52
N PRO A 207 -23.63 12.72 17.76
CA PRO A 207 -22.71 13.71 18.31
C PRO A 207 -23.44 14.59 19.34
N PRO A 208 -22.72 15.10 20.36
CA PRO A 208 -23.27 16.11 21.25
C PRO A 208 -23.40 17.44 20.51
N THR A 209 -24.19 18.37 21.07
CA THR A 209 -24.30 19.75 20.53
C THR A 209 -23.21 20.68 21.05
N ALA A 210 -22.55 20.34 22.16
CA ALA A 210 -21.44 21.08 22.75
C ALA A 210 -20.60 20.18 23.67
N LEU A 211 -19.38 20.62 24.00
CA LEU A 211 -18.58 20.04 25.08
C LEU A 211 -18.96 20.65 26.44
N PRO A 212 -18.91 19.88 27.54
CA PRO A 212 -19.14 20.42 28.88
C PRO A 212 -18.02 21.39 29.28
N GLU A 213 -18.34 22.38 30.11
CA GLU A 213 -17.37 23.38 30.58
C GLU A 213 -16.17 22.75 31.31
N SER A 214 -16.39 21.60 31.95
CA SER A 214 -15.36 20.79 32.64
C SER A 214 -14.25 20.31 31.70
N LEU A 215 -14.51 20.23 30.39
CA LEU A 215 -13.54 19.90 29.36
C LEU A 215 -13.09 21.14 28.58
N LEU A 216 -14.03 21.90 28.04
CA LEU A 216 -13.73 22.96 27.08
C LEU A 216 -12.88 24.09 27.69
N ARG A 217 -13.22 24.54 28.91
CA ARG A 217 -12.54 25.66 29.57
C ARG A 217 -11.08 25.35 29.95
N PRO A 218 -10.77 24.26 30.68
CA PRO A 218 -9.37 23.93 30.96
C PRO A 218 -8.60 23.60 29.69
N TRP A 219 -9.20 22.91 28.72
CA TRP A 219 -8.50 22.55 27.49
C TRP A 219 -8.13 23.76 26.63
N THR A 220 -9.02 24.75 26.54
CA THR A 220 -8.74 26.03 25.89
C THR A 220 -7.58 26.77 26.58
N THR A 221 -7.59 26.78 27.92
CA THR A 221 -6.54 27.44 28.71
C THR A 221 -5.19 26.75 28.51
N VAL A 222 -5.15 25.42 28.58
CA VAL A 222 -3.93 24.61 28.34
C VAL A 222 -3.43 24.80 26.91
N SER A 223 -4.33 24.76 25.92
CA SER A 223 -3.98 24.92 24.51
C SER A 223 -3.34 26.28 24.23
N ARG A 224 -3.90 27.36 24.78
CA ARG A 224 -3.33 28.71 24.68
C ARG A 224 -1.96 28.80 25.34
N ARG A 225 -1.78 28.20 26.51
CA ARG A 225 -0.48 28.16 27.21
C ARG A 225 0.59 27.37 26.46
N LEU A 226 0.18 26.37 25.66
CA LEU A 226 1.04 25.62 24.75
C LEU A 226 1.28 26.31 23.39
N GLY A 227 0.76 27.54 23.19
CA GLY A 227 0.88 28.24 21.91
C GLY A 227 0.05 27.64 20.78
N LYS A 228 -0.89 26.74 21.07
CA LYS A 228 -1.80 26.18 20.06
C LYS A 228 -2.81 27.25 19.63
N LYS A 229 -3.03 27.37 18.32
CA LYS A 229 -4.02 28.29 17.73
C LYS A 229 -5.46 27.92 18.11
N LEU A 230 -5.74 26.63 18.24
CA LEU A 230 -7.06 26.08 18.59
C LEU A 230 -6.90 24.91 19.57
N PRO A 231 -7.90 24.62 20.43
CA PRO A 231 -7.96 23.37 21.18
C PRO A 231 -8.05 22.19 20.22
N ALA A 232 -7.03 21.35 20.20
CA ALA A 232 -6.94 20.20 19.31
C ALA A 232 -6.03 19.12 19.88
N VAL A 233 -6.36 17.85 19.59
CA VAL A 233 -5.45 16.72 19.76
C VAL A 233 -4.41 16.80 18.64
N SER A 234 -3.17 17.10 19.01
CA SER A 234 -2.04 17.15 18.09
C SER A 234 -1.35 15.78 17.99
N TYR A 235 -0.41 15.67 17.05
CA TYR A 235 0.44 14.49 16.92
C TYR A 235 1.27 14.22 18.20
N ILE A 236 1.65 15.29 18.92
CA ILE A 236 2.33 15.18 20.23
C ILE A 236 1.41 14.49 21.24
N ASP A 237 0.16 14.95 21.32
CA ASP A 237 -0.78 14.49 22.33
C ASP A 237 -1.11 13.00 22.15
N LEU A 238 -1.35 12.56 20.91
CA LEU A 238 -1.81 11.21 20.62
C LEU A 238 -0.68 10.17 20.59
N PHE A 239 0.50 10.54 20.09
CA PHE A 239 1.61 9.62 19.88
C PHE A 239 2.81 9.92 20.79
N PHE A 240 3.42 11.11 20.67
CA PHE A 240 4.75 11.34 21.29
C PHE A 240 4.73 11.52 22.81
N TYR A 241 3.60 11.86 23.40
CA TYR A 241 3.44 12.02 24.84
C TYR A 241 2.50 10.99 25.48
N ASN A 242 1.82 10.15 24.70
CA ASN A 242 0.86 9.16 25.20
C ASN A 242 1.47 7.77 25.41
N TRP A 243 2.58 7.69 26.14
CA TRP A 243 3.24 6.41 26.45
C TRP A 243 3.84 6.41 27.85
N ARG A 244 4.06 5.22 28.39
CA ARG A 244 4.82 4.97 29.62
C ARG A 244 5.57 3.65 29.50
N LEU A 245 6.67 3.52 30.23
CA LEU A 245 7.44 2.28 30.29
C LEU A 245 6.90 1.35 31.38
N ARG A 246 6.88 0.05 31.11
CA ARG A 246 6.64 -0.99 32.12
C ARG A 246 7.85 -1.13 33.03
N ASP A 247 9.01 -1.25 32.41
CA ASP A 247 10.32 -1.19 33.06
C ASP A 247 11.09 0.05 32.56
N PRO A 248 11.31 1.06 33.42
CA PRO A 248 12.10 2.25 33.07
C PRO A 248 13.54 1.96 32.63
N GLY A 249 14.12 0.84 33.04
CA GLY A 249 15.46 0.40 32.62
C GLY A 249 15.47 -0.43 31.33
N GLY A 250 14.29 -0.84 30.85
CA GLY A 250 14.13 -1.64 29.65
C GLY A 250 14.19 -0.83 28.34
N PRO A 251 14.15 -1.51 27.18
CA PRO A 251 14.18 -0.85 25.88
C PRO A 251 12.91 -0.02 25.63
N ARG A 252 13.01 1.06 24.86
CA ARG A 252 11.86 1.83 24.37
C ARG A 252 11.22 1.12 23.16
N ALA A 253 10.58 -0.02 23.40
CA ALA A 253 9.97 -0.88 22.40
C ALA A 253 8.51 -1.21 22.76
N LEU A 254 7.69 -1.60 21.77
CA LEU A 254 6.26 -1.89 21.99
C LEU A 254 5.98 -2.89 23.13
N ASP A 255 6.88 -3.86 23.35
CA ASP A 255 6.79 -4.85 24.43
C ASP A 255 6.91 -4.26 25.83
N ASN A 256 7.67 -3.17 25.96
CA ASN A 256 7.96 -2.50 27.21
C ASN A 256 7.18 -1.18 27.37
N MET A 257 6.24 -0.90 26.47
CA MET A 257 5.42 0.31 26.49
C MET A 257 3.93 0.00 26.68
N ASP A 258 3.28 0.87 27.44
CA ASP A 258 1.82 0.97 27.54
C ASP A 258 1.39 2.42 27.27
N LEU A 259 0.10 2.61 26.96
CA LEU A 259 -0.45 3.95 26.81
C LEU A 259 -0.54 4.66 28.16
N LEU A 260 -0.28 5.96 28.13
CA LEU A 260 -0.45 6.83 29.29
C LEU A 260 -1.94 7.06 29.58
N VAL A 261 -2.73 7.24 28.52
CA VAL A 261 -4.17 7.48 28.53
C VAL A 261 -4.83 6.48 27.58
N PRO A 262 -5.15 5.27 28.06
CA PRO A 262 -5.88 4.30 27.25
C PRO A 262 -7.39 4.62 27.27
N THR A 263 -7.95 4.91 26.11
CA THR A 263 -9.36 5.29 25.93
C THR A 263 -10.28 4.07 26.03
N TRP A 264 -9.96 3.04 25.25
CA TRP A 264 -10.65 1.75 25.28
C TRP A 264 -9.81 0.69 25.99
N ASN A 265 -8.48 0.88 25.97
CA ASN A 265 -7.50 -0.07 26.47
C ASN A 265 -7.58 -1.45 25.79
N ASN A 266 -7.81 -1.44 24.48
CA ASN A 266 -7.81 -2.63 23.64
C ASN A 266 -6.49 -2.74 22.87
N ALA A 267 -6.26 -3.92 22.27
CA ALA A 267 -5.02 -4.19 21.52
C ALA A 267 -4.83 -3.23 20.34
N ALA A 268 -5.92 -2.89 19.63
CA ALA A 268 -5.83 -2.02 18.47
C ALA A 268 -5.33 -0.60 18.82
N GLU A 269 -5.82 -0.04 19.92
CA GLU A 269 -5.41 1.28 20.41
C GLU A 269 -3.93 1.28 20.81
N ARG A 270 -3.55 0.31 21.65
CA ARG A 270 -2.18 0.17 22.14
C ARG A 270 -1.18 0.01 20.99
N VAL A 271 -1.42 -0.95 20.09
CA VAL A 271 -0.49 -1.27 19.00
C VAL A 271 -0.38 -0.10 18.01
N PHE A 272 -1.50 0.46 17.57
CA PHE A 272 -1.49 1.52 16.55
C PHE A 272 -0.73 2.77 17.02
N TYR A 273 -0.97 3.21 18.26
CA TYR A 273 -0.31 4.40 18.81
C TYR A 273 1.16 4.16 19.16
N LEU A 274 1.47 3.04 19.82
CA LEU A 274 2.82 2.78 20.30
C LEU A 274 3.78 2.33 19.18
N VAL A 275 3.32 1.64 18.13
CA VAL A 275 4.18 1.37 16.96
C VAL A 275 4.54 2.66 16.25
N THR A 276 3.61 3.63 16.16
CA THR A 276 3.89 4.95 15.59
C THR A 276 4.95 5.70 16.41
N THR A 277 4.90 5.56 17.75
CA THR A 277 5.88 6.13 18.67
C THR A 277 7.25 5.44 18.57
N GLU A 278 7.27 4.11 18.54
CA GLU A 278 8.49 3.32 18.35
C GLU A 278 9.14 3.59 16.98
N PHE A 279 8.33 3.77 15.93
CA PHE A 279 8.81 4.15 14.60
C PHE A 279 9.52 5.50 14.64
N ALA A 280 8.93 6.49 15.33
CA ALA A 280 9.56 7.78 15.56
C ALA A 280 10.88 7.65 16.36
N MET A 281 10.94 6.76 17.35
CA MET A 281 12.17 6.46 18.11
C MET A 281 13.25 5.87 17.21
N GLY A 282 12.89 4.90 16.36
CA GLY A 282 13.81 4.26 15.42
C GLY A 282 14.40 5.20 14.36
N LEU A 283 13.71 6.32 14.07
CA LEU A 283 14.20 7.37 13.17
C LEU A 283 15.11 8.41 13.87
N THR A 284 15.28 8.37 15.19
CA THR A 284 16.12 9.33 15.92
C THR A 284 17.53 9.49 15.32
N PRO A 285 18.27 8.41 14.98
CA PRO A 285 19.61 8.54 14.42
C PRO A 285 19.65 9.19 13.02
N VAL A 286 18.52 9.18 12.29
CA VAL A 286 18.42 9.79 10.96
C VAL A 286 18.59 11.31 11.04
N LEU A 287 18.14 11.94 12.14
CA LEU A 287 18.36 13.38 12.34
C LEU A 287 19.85 13.73 12.32
N GLY A 288 20.65 13.05 13.14
CA GLY A 288 22.10 13.26 13.20
C GLY A 288 22.75 13.03 11.83
N ALA A 289 22.39 11.93 11.16
CA ALA A 289 22.93 11.59 9.85
C ALA A 289 22.58 12.62 8.76
N MET A 290 21.39 13.24 8.79
CA MET A 290 21.05 14.34 7.87
C MET A 290 21.96 15.56 8.08
N LEU A 291 22.26 15.90 9.34
CA LEU A 291 23.17 17.01 9.67
C LEU A 291 24.59 16.70 9.21
N ASP A 292 25.08 15.50 9.51
CA ASP A 292 26.42 15.04 9.11
C ASP A 292 26.56 15.03 7.58
N ALA A 293 25.52 14.62 6.85
CA ALA A 293 25.50 14.65 5.40
C ALA A 293 25.62 16.09 4.84
N GLN A 294 24.90 17.06 5.42
CA GLN A 294 25.01 18.46 5.00
C GLN A 294 26.39 19.05 5.34
N GLU A 295 26.96 18.70 6.49
CA GLU A 295 28.32 19.13 6.87
C GLU A 295 29.38 18.53 5.95
N ALA A 296 29.24 17.26 5.56
CA ALA A 296 30.09 16.60 4.59
C ALA A 296 30.03 17.27 3.21
N VAL A 297 28.83 17.69 2.76
CA VAL A 297 28.67 18.46 1.51
C VAL A 297 29.38 19.81 1.59
N VAL A 298 29.21 20.56 2.69
CA VAL A 298 29.88 21.85 2.89
C VAL A 298 31.40 21.71 2.99
N ALA A 299 31.88 20.59 3.54
CA ALA A 299 33.29 20.28 3.66
C ALA A 299 33.91 19.64 2.39
N ASP A 300 33.10 19.36 1.36
CA ASP A 300 33.51 18.61 0.15
C ASP A 300 34.12 17.22 0.48
N ASP A 301 33.50 16.51 1.43
CA ASP A 301 33.94 15.19 1.91
C ASP A 301 32.97 14.08 1.43
N PRO A 302 33.24 13.44 0.28
CA PRO A 302 32.38 12.37 -0.24
C PRO A 302 32.38 11.11 0.64
N ALA A 303 33.43 10.83 1.41
CA ALA A 303 33.50 9.63 2.25
C ALA A 303 32.66 9.78 3.53
N ALA A 304 32.69 10.97 4.13
CA ALA A 304 31.80 11.30 5.22
C ALA A 304 30.33 11.30 4.76
N LEU A 305 30.04 11.82 3.57
CA LEU A 305 28.70 11.80 3.00
C LEU A 305 28.22 10.36 2.75
N GLU A 306 29.06 9.49 2.20
CA GLU A 306 28.76 8.05 2.03
C GLU A 306 28.34 7.41 3.36
N SER A 307 29.11 7.64 4.43
CA SER A 307 28.81 7.09 5.76
C SER A 307 27.47 7.59 6.31
N ALA A 308 27.19 8.89 6.15
CA ALA A 308 25.94 9.50 6.60
C ALA A 308 24.72 8.95 5.83
N LEU A 309 24.81 8.85 4.49
CA LEU A 309 23.73 8.28 3.66
C LEU A 309 23.47 6.81 3.96
N LEU A 310 24.51 6.01 4.25
CA LEU A 310 24.36 4.61 4.66
C LEU A 310 23.65 4.48 6.01
N MET A 311 23.92 5.37 6.98
CA MET A 311 23.18 5.39 8.24
C MET A 311 21.69 5.69 8.03
N ILE A 312 21.37 6.64 7.15
CA ILE A 312 19.97 6.94 6.80
C ILE A 312 19.31 5.73 6.16
N LEU A 313 19.96 5.10 5.18
CA LEU A 313 19.47 3.91 4.50
C LEU A 313 19.19 2.75 5.48
N ASP A 314 20.15 2.43 6.35
CA ASP A 314 20.02 1.38 7.37
C ASP A 314 18.81 1.61 8.27
N ARG A 315 18.66 2.83 8.79
CA ARG A 315 17.56 3.18 9.70
C ARG A 315 16.21 3.18 8.99
N LEU A 316 16.13 3.72 7.78
CA LEU A 316 14.90 3.66 6.97
C LEU A 316 14.48 2.20 6.69
N GLN A 317 15.44 1.33 6.36
CA GLN A 317 15.16 -0.09 6.18
C GLN A 317 14.70 -0.74 7.48
N HIS A 318 15.36 -0.49 8.61
CA HIS A 318 14.99 -1.04 9.91
C HIS A 318 13.56 -0.65 10.33
N VAL A 319 13.22 0.64 10.31
CA VAL A 319 11.88 1.07 10.74
C VAL A 319 10.78 0.55 9.81
N THR A 320 11.08 0.41 8.53
CA THR A 320 10.14 -0.09 7.51
C THR A 320 9.94 -1.60 7.58
N GLN A 321 11.00 -2.35 7.87
CA GLN A 321 11.01 -3.83 7.76
C GLN A 321 10.88 -4.54 9.12
N THR A 322 11.14 -3.85 10.23
CA THR A 322 11.08 -4.44 11.58
C THR A 322 9.98 -3.80 12.42
N ILE A 323 9.93 -2.47 12.49
CA ILE A 323 9.00 -1.77 13.40
C ILE A 323 7.60 -1.68 12.79
N TYR A 324 7.48 -1.15 11.57
CA TYR A 324 6.17 -0.96 10.93
C TYR A 324 5.33 -2.23 10.69
N PRO A 325 5.94 -3.39 10.39
CA PRO A 325 5.18 -4.63 10.26
C PRO A 325 4.42 -5.04 11.53
N GLN A 326 4.82 -4.55 12.72
CA GLN A 326 4.10 -4.80 13.97
C GLN A 326 2.65 -4.28 13.97
N ILE A 327 2.28 -3.37 13.05
CA ILE A 327 0.87 -3.13 12.69
C ILE A 327 0.41 -4.34 11.86
N ASP A 328 0.15 -5.46 12.52
CA ASP A 328 -0.12 -6.74 11.88
C ASP A 328 -1.60 -7.14 12.04
N PRO A 329 -2.38 -7.20 10.94
CA PRO A 329 -3.76 -7.64 10.98
C PRO A 329 -3.93 -9.16 11.11
N ASN A 330 -2.84 -9.95 11.17
CA ASN A 330 -2.91 -11.37 11.42
C ASN A 330 -3.32 -11.64 12.89
N PRO A 331 -4.42 -12.38 13.15
CA PRO A 331 -4.87 -12.67 14.51
C PRO A 331 -3.89 -13.46 15.39
N ARG A 332 -2.89 -14.12 14.78
CA ARG A 332 -1.86 -14.92 15.46
C ARG A 332 -0.55 -14.16 15.67
N ALA A 333 -0.44 -12.94 15.16
CA ALA A 333 0.76 -12.13 15.32
C ALA A 333 1.02 -11.87 16.80
N ARG A 334 2.28 -11.58 17.14
CA ARG A 334 2.68 -11.22 18.50
C ARG A 334 1.91 -10.01 19.05
N HIS A 335 1.56 -9.07 18.16
CA HIS A 335 0.79 -7.87 18.45
C HIS A 335 -0.33 -7.70 17.42
N PRO A 336 -1.42 -8.47 17.54
CA PRO A 336 -2.47 -8.48 16.53
C PRO A 336 -3.26 -7.17 16.59
N LEU A 337 -3.56 -6.62 15.42
CA LEU A 337 -4.33 -5.40 15.25
C LEU A 337 -5.50 -5.66 14.30
N ASP A 338 -6.65 -6.00 14.87
CA ASP A 338 -7.86 -6.26 14.08
C ASP A 338 -8.37 -4.97 13.40
N GLN A 339 -8.59 -5.06 12.08
CA GLN A 339 -8.95 -3.91 11.25
C GLN A 339 -10.37 -3.39 11.53
N VAL A 340 -11.31 -4.28 11.89
CA VAL A 340 -12.69 -3.90 12.22
C VAL A 340 -12.75 -3.23 13.59
N LEU A 341 -12.05 -3.80 14.59
CA LEU A 341 -11.88 -3.20 15.91
C LEU A 341 -11.24 -1.82 15.80
N TRP A 342 -10.15 -1.70 15.03
CA TRP A 342 -9.50 -0.42 14.77
C TRP A 342 -10.46 0.58 14.11
N ALA A 343 -11.20 0.18 13.08
CA ALA A 343 -12.10 1.07 12.35
C ALA A 343 -13.21 1.66 13.22
N LYS A 344 -13.78 0.85 14.11
CA LYS A 344 -14.90 1.23 14.99
C LYS A 344 -14.45 1.97 16.26
N THR A 345 -13.19 1.84 16.66
CA THR A 345 -12.64 2.50 17.86
C THR A 345 -11.58 3.53 17.47
N VAL A 346 -10.33 3.10 17.32
CA VAL A 346 -9.14 3.93 17.13
C VAL A 346 -9.21 4.85 15.91
N GLY A 347 -9.82 4.40 14.81
CA GLY A 347 -9.83 5.11 13.53
C GLY A 347 -10.47 6.50 13.59
N THR A 348 -11.39 6.73 14.53
CA THR A 348 -12.15 7.98 14.70
C THR A 348 -11.55 8.90 15.76
N ALA A 349 -10.69 8.39 16.66
CA ALA A 349 -10.09 9.15 17.75
C ALA A 349 -9.30 10.39 17.28
N GLY A 350 -8.75 10.37 16.06
CA GLY A 350 -8.01 11.50 15.52
C GLY A 350 -8.82 12.47 14.66
N VAL A 351 -10.12 12.25 14.46
CA VAL A 351 -10.93 13.16 13.64
C VAL A 351 -11.06 14.50 14.41
N PRO A 352 -10.75 15.65 13.79
CA PRO A 352 -10.87 16.93 14.48
C PRO A 352 -12.32 17.25 14.86
N ILE A 353 -12.54 17.68 16.10
CA ILE A 353 -13.87 18.02 16.60
C ILE A 353 -14.32 19.44 16.20
N PHE A 354 -13.38 20.33 15.90
CA PHE A 354 -13.64 21.70 15.45
C PHE A 354 -13.17 21.90 14.01
N ASP A 355 -13.83 22.79 13.28
CA ASP A 355 -13.38 23.17 11.96
C ASP A 355 -12.06 23.92 11.98
N GLY A 356 -11.17 23.57 11.05
CA GLY A 356 -9.80 24.09 11.01
C GLY A 356 -8.88 23.54 12.10
N ALA A 357 -9.33 22.75 13.07
CA ALA A 357 -8.39 22.14 14.02
C ALA A 357 -7.45 21.13 13.32
N PRO A 358 -6.15 21.09 13.68
CA PRO A 358 -5.22 20.12 13.13
C PRO A 358 -5.60 18.70 13.57
N SER A 359 -5.34 17.72 12.70
CA SER A 359 -5.52 16.29 12.99
C SER A 359 -4.18 15.61 13.32
N PRO A 360 -4.12 14.65 14.25
CA PRO A 360 -2.96 13.80 14.49
C PRO A 360 -2.85 12.71 13.40
N SER A 361 -2.74 13.12 12.14
CA SER A 361 -2.57 12.23 10.98
C SER A 361 -1.09 11.97 10.68
N GLY A 362 -0.78 10.95 9.88
CA GLY A 362 0.59 10.70 9.41
C GLY A 362 1.21 11.90 8.66
N THR A 363 0.39 12.77 8.07
CA THR A 363 0.82 14.03 7.46
C THR A 363 1.30 15.08 8.46
N ALA A 364 1.09 14.89 9.77
CA ALA A 364 1.59 15.76 10.86
C ALA A 364 2.88 15.21 11.52
N GLN A 365 3.48 14.14 11.00
CA GLN A 365 4.67 13.52 11.58
C GLN A 365 5.95 14.30 11.24
N PRO A 366 6.66 14.93 12.21
CA PRO A 366 7.75 15.86 11.92
C PRO A 366 8.98 15.21 11.27
N GLN A 367 9.27 13.92 11.56
CA GLN A 367 10.37 13.19 10.92
C GLN A 367 10.19 13.11 9.40
N ILE A 368 8.95 12.95 8.93
CA ILE A 368 8.62 12.90 7.51
C ILE A 368 8.81 14.27 6.86
N HIS A 369 8.48 15.36 7.56
CA HIS A 369 8.74 16.72 7.07
C HIS A 369 10.24 17.06 7.02
N ALA A 370 11.01 16.58 7.99
CA ALA A 370 12.46 16.73 7.99
C ALA A 370 13.10 15.98 6.81
N LEU A 371 12.66 14.74 6.54
CA LEU A 371 13.07 13.98 5.36
C LEU A 371 12.63 14.66 4.06
N ASP A 372 11.40 15.18 3.98
CA ASP A 372 10.90 15.90 2.81
C ASP A 372 11.72 17.17 2.54
N ALA A 373 12.17 17.87 3.58
CA ALA A 373 13.07 19.02 3.45
C ALA A 373 14.46 18.61 2.99
N PHE A 374 15.06 17.59 3.62
CA PHE A 374 16.39 17.06 3.29
C PHE A 374 16.47 16.49 1.87
N LEU A 375 15.42 15.81 1.42
CA LEU A 375 15.30 15.21 0.08
C LEU A 375 14.76 16.19 -0.97
N GLU A 376 14.50 17.44 -0.59
CA GLU A 376 14.04 18.52 -1.45
C GLU A 376 12.72 18.21 -2.17
N ARG A 377 11.69 17.74 -1.44
CA ARG A 377 10.33 17.65 -2.00
C ARG A 377 9.91 19.02 -2.54
N ARG A 378 9.58 19.06 -3.84
CA ARG A 378 9.27 20.29 -4.58
C ARG A 378 7.78 20.56 -4.73
N ASP A 379 6.98 19.51 -4.82
CA ASP A 379 5.55 19.62 -5.10
C ASP A 379 4.71 19.16 -3.91
N TYR A 380 3.64 19.92 -3.66
CA TYR A 380 2.63 19.69 -2.63
C TYR A 380 1.22 19.89 -3.22
N GLY A 381 1.05 19.72 -4.54
CA GLY A 381 -0.19 19.99 -5.26
C GLY A 381 -1.35 19.04 -4.93
N SER A 382 -1.07 17.80 -4.55
CA SER A 382 -2.09 16.83 -4.11
C SER A 382 -2.86 17.29 -2.87
N VAL A 383 -4.05 16.72 -2.65
CA VAL A 383 -4.90 17.08 -1.50
C VAL A 383 -4.17 16.81 -0.19
N VAL A 384 -3.50 15.67 -0.10
CA VAL A 384 -2.70 15.27 1.06
C VAL A 384 -1.42 16.12 1.16
N GLY A 385 -0.81 16.52 0.04
CA GLY A 385 0.34 17.44 0.01
C GLY A 385 0.01 18.81 0.58
N GLN A 386 -1.10 19.42 0.16
CA GLN A 386 -1.60 20.68 0.71
C GLN A 386 -1.89 20.55 2.20
N GLN A 387 -2.49 19.43 2.62
CA GLN A 387 -2.74 19.16 4.03
C GLN A 387 -1.44 19.03 4.85
N SER A 388 -0.39 18.41 4.31
CA SER A 388 0.92 18.37 4.98
C SER A 388 1.45 19.78 5.26
N VAL A 389 1.39 20.70 4.29
CA VAL A 389 1.83 22.09 4.47
C VAL A 389 0.98 22.79 5.54
N TYR A 390 -0.34 22.60 5.48
CA TYR A 390 -1.28 23.14 6.48
C TYR A 390 -0.90 22.70 7.90
N LEU A 391 -0.70 21.40 8.11
CA LEU A 391 -0.40 20.84 9.43
C LEU A 391 0.99 21.23 9.95
N ALA A 392 1.98 21.41 9.07
CA ALA A 392 3.30 21.91 9.45
C ALA A 392 3.24 23.32 10.07
N GLY A 393 2.26 24.14 9.68
CA GLY A 393 2.01 25.46 10.29
C GLY A 393 1.48 25.44 11.72
N PHE A 394 1.20 24.25 12.28
CA PHE A 394 0.84 24.02 13.68
C PHE A 394 1.97 23.36 14.49
N PHE A 395 3.13 23.13 13.89
CA PHE A 395 4.26 22.57 14.61
C PHE A 395 4.80 23.54 15.67
N PRO A 396 5.38 23.02 16.77
CA PRO A 396 6.17 23.85 17.67
C PRO A 396 7.32 24.54 16.94
N ARG A 397 7.77 25.67 17.49
CA ARG A 397 8.76 26.56 16.88
C ARG A 397 10.03 25.82 16.45
N HIS A 398 10.61 25.00 17.32
CA HIS A 398 11.89 24.32 17.03
C HIS A 398 11.81 23.36 15.85
N TRP A 399 10.64 22.75 15.62
CA TRP A 399 10.43 21.86 14.48
C TRP A 399 10.35 22.64 13.17
N GLN A 400 9.66 23.78 13.18
CA GLN A 400 9.58 24.66 12.00
C GLN A 400 10.96 25.21 11.61
N GLU A 401 11.74 25.67 12.60
CA GLU A 401 13.10 26.19 12.40
C GLU A 401 14.02 25.11 11.79
N LEU A 402 13.95 23.87 12.27
CA LEU A 402 14.76 22.78 11.74
C LEU A 402 14.36 22.41 10.31
N VAL A 403 13.06 22.25 10.03
CA VAL A 403 12.58 21.90 8.69
C VAL A 403 12.96 22.98 7.68
N ALA A 404 12.94 24.26 8.06
CA ALA A 404 13.43 25.35 7.22
C ALA A 404 14.95 25.25 6.99
N ALA A 405 15.73 25.08 8.05
CA ALA A 405 17.19 25.02 7.98
C ALA A 405 17.72 23.82 7.18
N LEU A 406 17.01 22.68 7.20
CA LEU A 406 17.35 21.50 6.39
C LEU A 406 17.28 21.76 4.88
N ARG A 407 16.61 22.82 4.42
CA ARG A 407 16.53 23.17 2.99
C ARG A 407 17.74 23.97 2.48
N GLU A 408 18.62 24.44 3.36
CA GLU A 408 19.71 25.35 2.99
C GLU A 408 20.88 24.67 2.26
N VAL A 409 21.14 23.38 2.54
CA VAL A 409 22.23 22.62 1.92
C VAL A 409 21.68 21.43 1.15
N SER A 410 21.92 21.44 -0.16
CA SER A 410 21.44 20.42 -1.10
C SER A 410 22.40 19.25 -1.22
N VAL A 411 22.07 18.14 -0.56
CA VAL A 411 22.79 16.86 -0.73
C VAL A 411 22.56 16.30 -2.13
N ARG A 412 21.35 16.43 -2.67
CA ARG A 412 20.99 15.98 -4.01
C ARG A 412 21.88 16.63 -5.07
N GLN A 413 22.01 17.95 -5.03
CA GLN A 413 22.79 18.71 -6.01
C GLN A 413 24.27 18.30 -5.95
N TYR A 414 24.84 18.12 -4.75
CA TYR A 414 26.21 17.63 -4.60
C TYR A 414 26.41 16.22 -5.22
N VAL A 415 25.47 15.30 -5.01
CA VAL A 415 25.51 13.95 -5.61
C VAL A 415 25.43 14.02 -7.15
N GLU A 416 24.66 14.96 -7.70
CA GLU A 416 24.57 15.18 -9.15
C GLU A 416 25.86 15.80 -9.71
N ASP A 417 26.37 16.85 -9.06
CA ASP A 417 27.52 17.65 -9.50
C ASP A 417 28.82 16.86 -9.45
N THR A 418 29.04 16.08 -8.40
CA THR A 418 30.26 15.25 -8.25
C THR A 418 30.32 14.10 -9.25
N ARG A 419 29.17 13.70 -9.82
CA ARG A 419 29.04 12.52 -10.71
C ARG A 419 29.62 11.23 -10.12
N ASN A 420 29.71 11.15 -8.78
CA ASN A 420 30.19 9.98 -8.08
C ASN A 420 29.11 8.89 -8.12
N SER A 421 29.39 7.79 -8.83
CA SER A 421 28.45 6.68 -9.00
C SER A 421 28.14 5.95 -7.70
N THR A 422 29.08 5.88 -6.76
CA THR A 422 28.85 5.29 -5.43
C THR A 422 27.82 6.11 -4.66
N LEU A 423 28.04 7.42 -4.53
CA LEU A 423 27.11 8.32 -3.84
C LEU A 423 25.73 8.32 -4.49
N ARG A 424 25.67 8.32 -5.83
CA ARG A 424 24.40 8.23 -6.57
C ARG A 424 23.67 6.92 -6.30
N GLY A 425 24.40 5.80 -6.26
CA GLY A 425 23.84 4.49 -5.95
C GLY A 425 23.21 4.46 -4.55
N ILE A 426 23.92 4.96 -3.54
CA ILE A 426 23.43 5.01 -2.15
C ILE A 426 22.24 5.97 -2.03
N TYR A 427 22.31 7.16 -2.64
CA TYR A 427 21.22 8.12 -2.62
C TYR A 427 19.94 7.54 -3.27
N ASN A 428 20.07 6.85 -4.40
CA ASN A 428 18.96 6.17 -5.06
C ASN A 428 18.41 4.99 -4.22
N ALA A 429 19.26 4.24 -3.53
CA ALA A 429 18.84 3.17 -2.62
C ALA A 429 18.06 3.73 -1.41
N MET A 430 18.53 4.86 -0.85
CA MET A 430 17.83 5.59 0.22
C MET A 430 16.47 6.10 -0.26
N LEU A 431 16.40 6.71 -1.45
CA LEU A 431 15.15 7.11 -2.06
C LEU A 431 14.20 5.92 -2.26
N ASP A 432 14.69 4.79 -2.76
CA ASP A 432 13.85 3.60 -2.95
C ASP A 432 13.35 3.03 -1.60
N ALA A 433 14.19 3.03 -0.56
CA ALA A 433 13.78 2.65 0.79
C ALA A 433 12.71 3.60 1.39
N TYR A 434 12.65 4.85 0.94
CA TYR A 434 11.66 5.84 1.38
C TYR A 434 10.40 5.85 0.49
N VAL A 435 10.54 6.16 -0.80
CA VAL A 435 9.44 6.38 -1.77
C VAL A 435 9.18 5.21 -2.72
N GLY A 436 10.05 4.19 -2.75
CA GLY A 436 9.87 3.02 -3.62
C GLY A 436 8.58 2.25 -3.33
N ASP A 437 8.13 1.41 -4.26
CA ASP A 437 6.91 0.60 -4.08
C ASP A 437 7.03 -0.34 -2.87
N ARG A 438 8.26 -0.72 -2.51
CA ARG A 438 8.61 -1.52 -1.32
C ARG A 438 9.30 -0.73 -0.21
N GLY A 439 9.47 0.57 -0.43
CA GLY A 439 9.91 1.49 0.60
C GLY A 439 8.80 1.82 1.58
N TRP A 440 9.11 2.68 2.54
CA TRP A 440 8.19 3.13 3.57
C TRP A 440 6.85 3.61 2.99
N MET A 441 6.87 4.56 2.05
CA MET A 441 5.65 5.16 1.49
C MET A 441 4.83 4.17 0.66
N GLY A 442 5.47 3.24 -0.05
CA GLY A 442 4.79 2.19 -0.81
C GLY A 442 4.07 1.18 0.10
N LEU A 443 4.76 0.70 1.14
CA LEU A 443 4.16 -0.20 2.14
C LEU A 443 3.09 0.50 2.98
N HIS A 444 3.30 1.78 3.32
CA HIS A 444 2.29 2.59 4.00
C HIS A 444 1.03 2.75 3.15
N ARG A 445 1.16 3.05 1.85
CA ARG A 445 0.03 3.13 0.91
C ARG A 445 -0.79 1.83 0.91
N ILE A 446 -0.14 0.67 0.73
CA ILE A 446 -0.82 -0.63 0.67
C ILE A 446 -1.50 -0.95 2.01
N LYS A 447 -0.81 -0.71 3.14
CA LYS A 447 -1.39 -0.94 4.47
C LYS A 447 -2.58 -0.01 4.72
N ALA A 448 -2.45 1.29 4.41
CA ALA A 448 -3.53 2.26 4.52
C ALA A 448 -4.74 1.87 3.65
N TYR A 449 -4.53 1.43 2.41
CA TYR A 449 -5.60 0.92 1.54
C TYR A 449 -6.35 -0.24 2.19
N GLY A 450 -5.65 -1.27 2.69
CA GLY A 450 -6.29 -2.42 3.33
C GLY A 450 -7.09 -2.06 4.58
N PHE A 451 -6.57 -1.16 5.42
CA PHE A 451 -7.27 -0.67 6.62
C PHE A 451 -8.48 0.21 6.28
N LEU A 452 -8.34 1.12 5.33
CA LEU A 452 -9.43 2.01 4.94
C LEU A 452 -10.53 1.27 4.18
N GLU A 453 -10.19 0.31 3.32
CA GLU A 453 -11.19 -0.52 2.67
C GLU A 453 -12.08 -1.22 3.72
N VAL A 454 -11.48 -1.92 4.69
CA VAL A 454 -12.24 -2.57 5.76
C VAL A 454 -13.06 -1.55 6.53
N ALA A 455 -12.46 -0.40 6.88
CA ALA A 455 -13.13 0.62 7.66
C ALA A 455 -14.38 1.20 6.98
N PHE A 456 -14.31 1.55 5.70
CA PHE A 456 -15.46 2.02 4.93
C PHE A 456 -16.54 0.96 4.76
N LYS A 457 -16.15 -0.32 4.65
CA LYS A 457 -17.09 -1.44 4.58
C LYS A 457 -17.83 -1.71 5.89
N VAL A 458 -17.23 -1.41 7.03
CA VAL A 458 -17.83 -1.59 8.37
C VAL A 458 -18.40 -0.30 8.97
N GLY A 459 -18.69 0.69 8.11
CA GLY A 459 -19.47 1.88 8.49
C GLY A 459 -18.70 3.15 8.78
N ARG A 460 -17.36 3.17 8.67
CA ARG A 460 -16.58 4.41 8.83
C ARG A 460 -16.49 5.16 7.51
N GLN A 461 -17.11 6.33 7.43
CA GLN A 461 -17.25 7.05 6.16
C GLN A 461 -16.32 8.25 5.99
N VAL A 462 -15.42 8.50 6.95
CA VAL A 462 -14.51 9.66 6.94
C VAL A 462 -13.09 9.27 7.34
N THR A 463 -12.10 9.85 6.67
CA THR A 463 -10.68 9.72 7.03
C THR A 463 -10.27 10.77 8.09
N THR A 464 -9.27 10.43 8.90
CA THR A 464 -8.74 11.29 9.98
C THR A 464 -8.07 12.57 9.46
N GLY A 465 -7.47 12.49 8.26
CA GLY A 465 -6.69 13.56 7.63
C GLY A 465 -7.54 14.45 6.72
N ALA A 466 -7.22 14.49 5.42
CA ALA A 466 -7.78 15.37 4.38
C ALA A 466 -9.30 15.25 4.15
N ARG A 467 -10.02 14.66 5.11
CA ARG A 467 -11.48 14.55 5.20
C ARG A 467 -12.10 13.97 3.93
N PHE A 468 -11.45 12.95 3.36
CA PHE A 468 -12.12 12.13 2.36
C PHE A 468 -13.36 11.49 2.97
N THR A 469 -14.52 11.72 2.37
CA THR A 469 -15.82 11.20 2.79
C THR A 469 -16.48 10.40 1.67
N GLY A 470 -17.26 9.37 2.02
CA GLY A 470 -18.19 8.73 1.08
C GLY A 470 -18.77 7.42 1.61
N LEU A 471 -19.77 6.93 0.90
CA LEU A 471 -20.47 5.68 1.17
C LEU A 471 -19.66 4.48 0.68
N PHE A 472 -20.12 3.28 1.04
CA PHE A 472 -19.59 2.01 0.53
C PHE A 472 -19.50 1.99 -1.01
N LYS A 473 -20.55 2.43 -1.71
CA LYS A 473 -20.61 2.42 -3.19
C LYS A 473 -19.65 3.42 -3.85
N ASP A 474 -19.27 4.48 -3.14
CA ASP A 474 -18.37 5.52 -3.66
C ASP A 474 -16.91 5.06 -3.75
N ARG A 475 -16.59 3.94 -3.08
CA ARG A 475 -15.24 3.37 -2.99
C ARG A 475 -14.18 4.41 -2.65
N THR A 476 -14.48 5.30 -1.70
CA THR A 476 -13.62 6.46 -1.35
C THR A 476 -12.18 6.05 -1.02
N TRP A 477 -11.96 4.86 -0.46
CA TRP A 477 -10.61 4.32 -0.24
C TRP A 477 -9.78 4.18 -1.53
N ASP A 478 -10.38 3.96 -2.70
CA ASP A 478 -9.68 3.95 -4.00
C ASP A 478 -9.17 5.34 -4.39
N LYS A 479 -9.89 6.40 -4.01
CA LYS A 479 -9.47 7.80 -4.20
C LYS A 479 -8.31 8.13 -3.27
N VAL A 480 -8.40 7.73 -2.00
CA VAL A 480 -7.31 7.91 -1.01
C VAL A 480 -6.04 7.19 -1.48
N ASP A 481 -6.14 5.96 -1.97
CA ASP A 481 -5.00 5.24 -2.54
C ASP A 481 -4.36 5.96 -3.74
N GLY A 482 -5.19 6.53 -4.62
CA GLY A 482 -4.71 7.35 -5.74
C GLY A 482 -3.93 8.57 -5.26
N GLU A 483 -4.47 9.29 -4.28
CA GLU A 483 -3.80 10.44 -3.66
C GLU A 483 -2.48 10.03 -2.98
N LEU A 484 -2.46 8.94 -2.22
CA LEU A 484 -1.22 8.42 -1.61
C LEU A 484 -0.16 8.02 -2.65
N ALA A 485 -0.58 7.51 -3.82
CA ALA A 485 0.33 7.24 -4.92
C ALA A 485 0.94 8.53 -5.50
N VAL A 486 0.13 9.57 -5.72
CA VAL A 486 0.61 10.88 -6.19
C VAL A 486 1.58 11.50 -5.17
N VAL A 487 1.20 11.53 -3.90
CA VAL A 487 1.99 12.07 -2.77
C VAL A 487 3.35 11.39 -2.63
N ARG A 488 3.43 10.11 -2.95
CA ARG A 488 4.69 9.36 -2.98
C ARG A 488 5.56 9.78 -4.17
N GLU A 489 4.99 9.96 -5.35
CA GLU A 489 5.74 10.42 -6.53
C GLU A 489 6.18 11.89 -6.41
N GLU A 490 5.40 12.76 -5.76
CA GLU A 490 5.80 14.16 -5.45
C GLU A 490 7.12 14.25 -4.66
N ARG A 491 7.47 13.19 -3.92
CA ARG A 491 8.70 13.08 -3.13
C ARG A 491 9.87 12.49 -3.91
N ARG A 492 9.70 12.13 -5.17
CA ARG A 492 10.79 11.61 -6.01
C ARG A 492 11.50 12.80 -6.68
N PRO A 493 12.67 13.23 -6.20
CA PRO A 493 13.41 14.31 -6.84
C PRO A 493 13.92 13.87 -8.23
N PRO A 494 14.27 14.82 -9.12
CA PRO A 494 14.78 14.53 -10.46
C PRO A 494 16.24 14.07 -10.42
N VAL A 495 16.50 12.93 -9.79
CA VAL A 495 17.81 12.28 -9.78
C VAL A 495 17.83 11.23 -10.90
N GLY A 496 19.02 10.99 -11.46
CA GLY A 496 19.22 10.00 -12.52
C GLY A 496 18.60 8.63 -12.16
N PRO A 497 18.21 7.85 -13.17
CA PRO A 497 17.40 6.64 -12.98
C PRO A 497 18.04 5.66 -11.98
N PRO A 498 17.24 4.89 -11.20
CA PRO A 498 17.73 3.95 -10.19
C PRO A 498 18.25 2.66 -10.84
N VAL A 499 19.12 2.81 -11.85
CA VAL A 499 19.68 1.71 -12.62
C VAL A 499 21.18 1.73 -12.45
N VAL A 500 21.72 0.55 -12.19
CA VAL A 500 23.14 0.29 -12.13
C VAL A 500 23.56 -0.44 -13.39
N PHE A 501 24.76 -0.14 -13.89
CA PHE A 501 25.34 -0.85 -15.02
C PHE A 501 26.37 -1.87 -14.54
N GLY A 502 26.16 -3.12 -14.91
CA GLY A 502 27.12 -4.20 -14.65
C GLY A 502 27.77 -4.71 -15.94
N THR A 503 28.93 -5.35 -15.83
CA THR A 503 29.54 -6.08 -16.96
C THR A 503 29.52 -7.57 -16.67
N ALA A 504 28.83 -8.33 -17.51
CA ALA A 504 28.82 -9.79 -17.43
C ALA A 504 30.25 -10.32 -17.60
N ARG A 505 30.72 -11.15 -16.68
CA ARG A 505 31.97 -11.92 -16.80
C ARG A 505 31.67 -13.28 -17.41
N ARG A 506 32.71 -13.94 -17.95
CA ARG A 506 32.54 -15.29 -18.51
C ARG A 506 32.09 -16.25 -17.39
N GLY A 507 30.89 -16.81 -17.53
CA GLY A 507 30.31 -17.71 -16.54
C GLY A 507 30.41 -19.19 -16.93
N ARG A 508 29.93 -20.07 -16.05
CA ARG A 508 29.86 -21.52 -16.28
C ARG A 508 28.46 -21.91 -16.71
N VAL A 509 28.33 -22.65 -17.81
CA VAL A 509 27.06 -23.25 -18.26
C VAL A 509 27.15 -24.76 -18.09
N VAL A 510 26.19 -25.33 -17.37
CA VAL A 510 26.06 -26.78 -17.21
C VAL A 510 24.81 -27.24 -17.92
N THR A 511 24.96 -28.24 -18.79
CA THR A 511 23.89 -28.82 -19.60
C THR A 511 23.72 -30.27 -19.18
N GLY A 512 22.53 -30.63 -18.74
CA GLY A 512 22.18 -32.03 -18.44
C GLY A 512 21.83 -32.80 -19.72
N GLU A 513 21.74 -34.13 -19.62
CA GLU A 513 21.48 -35.03 -20.75
C GLU A 513 20.17 -34.72 -21.50
N SER A 514 19.18 -34.17 -20.79
CA SER A 514 17.89 -33.74 -21.37
C SER A 514 17.96 -32.45 -22.19
N GLY A 515 19.14 -31.84 -22.34
CA GLY A 515 19.31 -30.53 -22.99
C GLY A 515 18.98 -29.34 -22.09
N ALA A 516 18.36 -29.57 -20.93
CA ALA A 516 18.17 -28.53 -19.91
C ALA A 516 19.52 -28.01 -19.42
N TRP A 517 19.62 -26.69 -19.22
CA TRP A 517 20.88 -26.06 -18.83
C TRP A 517 20.70 -25.04 -17.72
N THR A 518 21.76 -24.80 -16.96
CA THR A 518 21.85 -23.77 -15.93
C THR A 518 23.13 -22.96 -16.12
N CYS A 519 23.01 -21.64 -16.07
CA CYS A 519 24.11 -20.69 -16.19
C CYS A 519 24.42 -20.05 -14.84
N TYR A 520 25.69 -20.10 -14.43
CA TYR A 520 26.23 -19.41 -13.27
C TYR A 520 26.98 -18.18 -13.77
N LEU A 521 26.39 -17.01 -13.56
CA LEU A 521 26.88 -15.74 -14.10
C LEU A 521 27.43 -14.88 -12.97
N GLU A 522 28.62 -14.32 -13.18
CA GLU A 522 29.15 -13.23 -12.37
C GLU A 522 29.03 -11.91 -13.13
N ILE A 523 28.66 -10.84 -12.43
CA ILE A 523 28.50 -9.51 -12.99
C ILE A 523 29.36 -8.56 -12.18
N ASP A 524 30.30 -7.89 -12.84
CA ASP A 524 31.11 -6.84 -12.25
C ASP A 524 30.30 -5.56 -12.09
N VAL A 525 30.18 -5.07 -10.86
CA VAL A 525 29.48 -3.83 -10.48
C VAL A 525 30.39 -2.90 -9.69
N THR A 526 31.71 -3.10 -9.79
CA THR A 526 32.71 -2.31 -9.06
C THR A 526 32.52 -0.81 -9.32
N GLY A 527 32.53 -0.02 -8.24
CA GLY A 527 32.37 1.44 -8.29
C GLY A 527 30.97 1.93 -8.65
N GLN A 528 29.95 1.06 -8.69
CA GLN A 528 28.57 1.46 -9.00
C GLN A 528 27.71 1.75 -7.76
N GLY A 529 28.27 1.65 -6.55
CA GLY A 529 27.51 1.89 -5.31
C GLY A 529 26.39 0.89 -5.05
N VAL A 530 26.57 -0.37 -5.45
CA VAL A 530 25.54 -1.41 -5.26
C VAL A 530 25.54 -1.87 -3.82
N HIS A 531 24.49 -1.55 -3.08
CA HIS A 531 24.22 -2.14 -1.77
C HIS A 531 23.03 -3.09 -1.87
N HIS A 532 23.20 -4.28 -1.34
CA HIS A 532 22.12 -5.25 -1.22
C HIS A 532 22.37 -6.14 0.00
N LEU A 533 21.29 -6.70 0.53
CA LEU A 533 21.32 -7.67 1.62
C LEU A 533 21.17 -9.09 1.06
N PRO A 534 21.60 -10.12 1.80
CA PRO A 534 21.31 -11.51 1.44
C PRO A 534 19.79 -11.71 1.25
N GLY A 535 19.43 -12.41 0.18
CA GLY A 535 18.04 -12.66 -0.20
C GLY A 535 17.44 -11.61 -1.14
N ASP A 536 18.13 -10.49 -1.38
CA ASP A 536 17.70 -9.52 -2.40
C ASP A 536 17.67 -10.10 -3.81
N ARG A 537 16.92 -9.42 -4.67
CA ARG A 537 16.79 -9.74 -6.08
C ARG A 537 17.43 -8.65 -6.92
N VAL A 538 17.81 -9.02 -8.13
CA VAL A 538 18.21 -8.07 -9.18
C VAL A 538 17.29 -8.24 -10.37
N GLY A 539 16.69 -7.13 -10.80
CA GLY A 539 16.04 -7.00 -12.10
C GLY A 539 17.09 -6.85 -13.17
N VAL A 540 17.01 -7.67 -14.22
CA VAL A 540 17.83 -7.56 -15.43
C VAL A 540 16.94 -7.15 -16.59
N LEU A 541 17.30 -6.08 -17.28
CA LEU A 541 16.61 -5.64 -18.48
C LEU A 541 17.13 -6.42 -19.70
N ALA A 542 16.38 -7.42 -20.15
CA ALA A 542 16.80 -8.33 -21.19
C ALA A 542 16.69 -7.73 -22.61
N GLU A 543 17.33 -8.39 -23.57
CA GLU A 543 17.26 -8.07 -25.00
C GLU A 543 16.85 -9.31 -25.81
N ASN A 544 15.97 -9.12 -26.79
CA ASN A 544 15.62 -10.18 -27.73
C ASN A 544 16.85 -10.60 -28.55
N ASP A 545 16.89 -11.87 -28.95
CA ASP A 545 17.91 -12.36 -29.87
C ASP A 545 17.67 -11.86 -31.31
N GLU A 546 18.75 -11.80 -32.09
CA GLU A 546 18.73 -11.30 -33.47
C GLU A 546 17.76 -12.08 -34.38
N GLU A 547 17.58 -13.38 -34.14
CA GLU A 547 16.69 -14.20 -34.96
C GLU A 547 15.22 -13.86 -34.71
N LEU A 548 14.81 -13.71 -33.44
CA LEU A 548 13.45 -13.26 -33.10
C LEU A 548 13.18 -11.85 -33.67
N VAL A 549 14.15 -10.93 -33.55
CA VAL A 549 14.04 -9.58 -34.12
C VAL A 549 13.90 -9.64 -35.64
N ARG A 550 14.76 -10.39 -36.34
CA ARG A 550 14.73 -10.55 -37.80
C ARG A 550 13.39 -11.10 -38.29
N ARG A 551 12.84 -12.12 -37.62
CA ARG A 551 11.53 -12.69 -37.95
C ARG A 551 10.40 -11.68 -37.76
N THR A 552 10.47 -10.87 -36.71
CA THR A 552 9.47 -9.84 -36.43
C THR A 552 9.55 -8.67 -37.42
N VAL A 553 10.75 -8.24 -37.80
CA VAL A 553 10.96 -7.24 -38.88
C VAL A 553 10.35 -7.73 -40.20
N ALA A 554 10.61 -9.00 -40.56
CA ALA A 554 10.05 -9.58 -41.77
C ALA A 554 8.50 -9.65 -41.72
N ALA A 555 7.92 -10.02 -40.58
CA ALA A 555 6.47 -10.07 -40.39
C ALA A 555 5.81 -8.67 -40.40
N LEU A 556 6.55 -7.62 -40.02
CA LEU A 556 6.13 -6.22 -40.14
C LEU A 556 6.31 -5.64 -41.55
N GLN A 557 6.88 -6.41 -42.47
CA GLN A 557 7.24 -5.98 -43.83
C GLN A 557 8.12 -4.72 -43.84
N ALA A 558 9.08 -4.68 -42.91
CA ALA A 558 9.99 -3.55 -42.72
C ALA A 558 11.43 -3.94 -43.05
N THR A 559 12.30 -2.95 -43.20
CA THR A 559 13.77 -3.11 -43.33
C THR A 559 14.45 -3.23 -41.96
N GLY A 560 13.84 -2.63 -40.92
CA GLY A 560 14.36 -2.52 -39.56
C GLY A 560 15.06 -1.18 -39.29
N ASP A 561 15.35 -0.39 -40.31
CA ASP A 561 16.02 0.92 -40.20
C ASP A 561 15.02 2.09 -40.08
N GLU A 562 13.72 1.80 -40.17
CA GLU A 562 12.66 2.78 -39.98
C GLU A 562 12.75 3.42 -38.61
N LEU A 563 12.66 4.74 -38.59
CA LEU A 563 12.72 5.53 -37.37
C LEU A 563 11.33 5.61 -36.73
N VAL A 564 11.18 4.98 -35.56
CA VAL A 564 9.93 4.93 -34.81
C VAL A 564 10.00 5.90 -33.63
N PRO A 565 9.12 6.92 -33.57
CA PRO A 565 9.08 7.82 -32.43
C PRO A 565 8.51 7.12 -31.18
N LEU A 566 9.00 7.50 -30.01
CA LEU A 566 8.71 6.82 -28.75
C LEU A 566 7.59 7.50 -27.95
N THR A 567 6.70 6.71 -27.37
CA THR A 567 5.75 7.20 -26.35
C THR A 567 6.49 7.54 -25.05
N PRO A 568 5.91 8.36 -24.13
CA PRO A 568 6.54 8.68 -22.85
C PRO A 568 6.97 7.45 -22.04
N LYS A 569 6.14 6.39 -22.03
CA LYS A 569 6.46 5.12 -21.38
C LYS A 569 7.71 4.46 -21.98
N TRP A 570 7.82 4.47 -23.31
CA TRP A 570 8.97 3.92 -24.01
C TRP A 570 10.24 4.74 -23.73
N ARG A 571 10.18 6.08 -23.78
CA ARG A 571 11.30 6.96 -23.45
C ARG A 571 11.84 6.70 -22.03
N ALA A 572 10.94 6.66 -21.04
CA ALA A 572 11.32 6.37 -19.66
C ALA A 572 12.00 5.00 -19.51
N THR A 573 11.50 3.97 -20.20
CA THR A 573 12.06 2.61 -20.11
C THR A 573 13.39 2.48 -20.86
N VAL A 574 13.51 3.12 -22.02
CA VAL A 574 14.72 3.13 -22.85
C VAL A 574 15.85 3.88 -22.15
N ALA A 575 15.54 4.94 -21.40
CA ALA A 575 16.51 5.67 -20.59
C ALA A 575 17.22 4.81 -19.52
N TYR A 576 16.66 3.66 -19.16
CA TYR A 576 17.30 2.67 -18.28
C TYR A 576 18.42 1.88 -18.97
N ARG A 577 18.56 1.98 -20.30
CA ARG A 577 19.58 1.25 -21.05
C ARG A 577 20.83 2.10 -21.23
N ALA A 578 21.99 1.48 -21.06
CA ALA A 578 23.27 2.15 -21.24
C ALA A 578 23.37 2.76 -22.64
N GLY A 579 23.58 4.08 -22.71
CA GLY A 579 23.71 4.83 -23.96
C GLY A 579 22.41 5.35 -24.57
N TYR A 580 21.26 5.23 -23.89
CA TYR A 580 19.95 5.62 -24.43
C TYR A 580 19.18 6.61 -23.52
N GLY A 581 19.89 7.44 -22.74
CA GLY A 581 19.28 8.32 -21.73
C GLY A 581 18.30 9.38 -22.26
N GLU A 582 18.58 9.96 -23.43
CA GLU A 582 17.75 11.00 -24.06
C GLU A 582 17.49 10.64 -25.51
N VAL A 583 16.52 9.76 -25.75
CA VAL A 583 16.18 9.26 -27.08
C VAL A 583 14.68 9.39 -27.30
N ASP A 584 14.30 10.15 -28.33
CA ASP A 584 12.89 10.31 -28.72
C ASP A 584 12.48 9.39 -29.88
N VAL A 585 13.45 8.82 -30.61
CA VAL A 585 13.23 8.00 -31.81
C VAL A 585 14.25 6.87 -31.85
N LEU A 586 13.82 5.66 -32.22
CA LEU A 586 14.70 4.51 -32.39
C LEU A 586 14.51 3.84 -33.76
N PRO A 587 15.56 3.29 -34.37
CA PRO A 587 15.40 2.33 -35.46
C PRO A 587 14.53 1.15 -35.01
N LEU A 588 13.58 0.72 -35.83
CA LEU A 588 12.63 -0.35 -35.53
C LEU A 588 13.32 -1.63 -35.03
N ARG A 589 14.46 -2.00 -35.60
CA ARG A 589 15.29 -3.13 -35.14
C ARG A 589 15.72 -2.99 -33.68
N THR A 590 16.15 -1.79 -33.28
CA THR A 590 16.57 -1.51 -31.90
C THR A 590 15.36 -1.50 -30.97
N LEU A 591 14.24 -0.93 -31.41
CA LEU A 591 12.97 -0.95 -30.68
C LEU A 591 12.51 -2.39 -30.41
N LEU A 592 12.52 -3.25 -31.43
CA LEU A 592 12.16 -4.66 -31.34
C LEU A 592 13.11 -5.44 -30.42
N ARG A 593 14.41 -5.12 -30.41
CA ARG A 593 15.37 -5.70 -29.46
C ARG A 593 14.97 -5.43 -28.01
N PHE A 594 14.32 -4.29 -27.76
CA PHE A 594 13.90 -3.84 -26.43
C PHE A 594 12.41 -4.09 -26.13
N ALA A 595 11.63 -4.63 -27.07
CA ALA A 595 10.19 -4.83 -26.95
C ALA A 595 9.84 -6.19 -26.33
N ARG A 596 8.67 -6.27 -25.70
CA ARG A 596 8.13 -7.55 -25.24
C ARG A 596 7.50 -8.33 -26.39
N LEU A 597 8.31 -9.12 -27.10
CA LEU A 597 7.89 -9.88 -28.28
C LEU A 597 7.34 -11.27 -27.97
N ARG A 598 7.58 -11.78 -26.75
CA ARG A 598 7.12 -13.11 -26.31
C ARG A 598 6.99 -13.22 -24.78
N PRO A 599 6.05 -14.03 -24.27
CA PRO A 599 4.84 -14.43 -24.98
C PRO A 599 3.91 -13.23 -25.21
N ILE A 600 2.94 -13.35 -26.13
CA ILE A 600 1.94 -12.31 -26.33
C ILE A 600 1.02 -12.22 -25.12
N GLY A 601 1.09 -11.08 -24.43
CA GLY A 601 0.25 -10.81 -23.28
C GLY A 601 -1.20 -10.52 -23.69
N ARG A 602 -2.15 -10.84 -22.79
CA ARG A 602 -3.58 -10.71 -23.05
C ARG A 602 -4.03 -9.29 -23.42
N GLU A 603 -3.45 -8.26 -22.80
CA GLU A 603 -3.80 -6.88 -23.12
C GLU A 603 -3.33 -6.49 -24.53
N VAL A 604 -2.12 -6.89 -24.91
CA VAL A 604 -1.61 -6.74 -26.29
C VAL A 604 -2.51 -7.49 -27.27
N ALA A 605 -2.91 -8.72 -26.92
CA ALA A 605 -3.77 -9.54 -27.77
C ALA A 605 -5.14 -8.87 -28.02
N LYS A 606 -5.75 -8.33 -26.97
CA LYS A 606 -7.01 -7.58 -27.07
C LYS A 606 -6.87 -6.28 -27.85
N GLN A 607 -5.77 -5.54 -27.69
CA GLN A 607 -5.51 -4.35 -28.51
C GLN A 607 -5.38 -4.72 -29.99
N LEU A 608 -4.61 -5.77 -30.31
CA LEU A 608 -4.49 -6.27 -31.69
C LEU A 608 -5.84 -6.73 -32.27
N VAL A 609 -6.71 -7.36 -31.47
CA VAL A 609 -8.10 -7.64 -31.87
C VAL A 609 -8.86 -6.36 -32.22
N LYS A 610 -8.79 -5.32 -31.39
CA LYS A 610 -9.50 -4.06 -31.65
C LYS A 610 -9.07 -3.39 -32.95
N LEU A 611 -7.78 -3.52 -33.29
CA LEU A 611 -7.21 -2.97 -34.52
C LEU A 611 -7.54 -3.82 -35.76
N THR A 612 -7.89 -5.10 -35.57
CA THR A 612 -8.01 -6.07 -36.67
C THR A 612 -9.34 -6.82 -36.62
N ALA A 613 -10.16 -6.71 -37.68
CA ALA A 613 -11.40 -7.49 -37.80
C ALA A 613 -11.15 -8.99 -38.15
N VAL A 614 -9.98 -9.53 -37.79
CA VAL A 614 -9.55 -10.88 -38.17
C VAL A 614 -10.14 -11.90 -37.19
N GLY A 615 -11.26 -12.51 -37.57
CA GLY A 615 -11.98 -13.47 -36.73
C GLY A 615 -11.15 -14.69 -36.27
N ALA A 616 -10.09 -15.06 -36.99
CA ALA A 616 -9.19 -16.13 -36.54
C ALA A 616 -8.40 -15.75 -35.28
N TRP A 617 -7.91 -14.51 -35.18
CA TRP A 617 -7.20 -14.02 -34.00
C TRP A 617 -8.15 -13.85 -32.82
N GLN A 618 -9.35 -13.34 -33.06
CA GLN A 618 -10.41 -13.26 -32.06
C GLN A 618 -10.64 -14.63 -31.38
N ARG A 619 -10.72 -15.72 -32.15
CA ARG A 619 -10.89 -17.08 -31.60
C ARG A 619 -9.73 -17.56 -30.73
N VAL A 620 -8.49 -17.18 -31.06
CA VAL A 620 -7.30 -17.50 -30.24
C VAL A 620 -7.38 -16.78 -28.88
N VAL A 621 -7.67 -15.48 -28.89
CA VAL A 621 -7.84 -14.68 -27.67
C VAL A 621 -9.02 -15.18 -26.85
N ASP A 622 -10.11 -15.54 -27.53
CA ASP A 622 -11.31 -16.05 -26.87
C ASP A 622 -11.08 -17.38 -26.16
N SER A 623 -10.17 -18.18 -26.71
CA SER A 623 -9.77 -19.49 -26.19
C SER A 623 -8.61 -19.42 -25.21
N ARG A 624 -8.12 -18.20 -24.88
CA ARG A 624 -6.97 -17.96 -23.99
C ARG A 624 -5.71 -18.67 -24.46
N MET A 625 -5.46 -18.58 -25.76
CA MET A 625 -4.35 -19.25 -26.42
C MET A 625 -3.28 -18.31 -26.97
N GLU A 626 -3.32 -17.04 -26.59
CA GLU A 626 -2.37 -16.01 -27.02
C GLU A 626 -0.96 -16.18 -26.45
N ASP A 627 -0.81 -16.76 -25.26
CA ASP A 627 0.43 -16.82 -24.47
C ASP A 627 1.49 -17.81 -25.00
N GLN A 628 1.16 -18.60 -26.02
CA GLN A 628 2.10 -19.50 -26.72
C GLN A 628 2.63 -18.92 -28.04
N TRP A 629 2.13 -17.75 -28.47
CA TRP A 629 2.55 -17.11 -29.71
C TRP A 629 3.60 -16.05 -29.44
N GLU A 630 4.49 -15.87 -30.40
CA GLU A 630 5.39 -14.72 -30.47
C GLU A 630 4.79 -13.68 -31.42
N LEU A 631 5.20 -12.42 -31.31
CA LEU A 631 4.57 -11.33 -32.07
C LEU A 631 4.54 -11.59 -33.58
N TRP A 632 5.63 -12.12 -34.14
CA TRP A 632 5.72 -12.41 -35.57
C TRP A 632 4.72 -13.49 -36.04
N ASP A 633 4.32 -14.44 -35.18
CA ASP A 633 3.25 -15.41 -35.50
C ASP A 633 1.92 -14.68 -35.69
N VAL A 634 1.61 -13.77 -34.76
CA VAL A 634 0.37 -12.99 -34.76
C VAL A 634 0.35 -12.04 -35.95
N LEU A 635 1.43 -11.32 -36.22
CA LEU A 635 1.53 -10.40 -37.35
C LEU A 635 1.30 -11.10 -38.69
N ASN A 636 1.86 -12.29 -38.89
CA ASN A 636 1.62 -13.08 -40.10
C ASN A 636 0.14 -13.50 -40.22
N LEU A 637 -0.49 -13.87 -39.11
CA LEU A 637 -1.94 -14.18 -39.10
C LEU A 637 -2.78 -12.96 -39.44
N LEU A 638 -2.44 -11.79 -38.88
CA LEU A 638 -3.15 -10.53 -39.15
C LEU A 638 -3.00 -10.13 -40.62
N TYR A 639 -1.78 -10.22 -41.17
CA TYR A 639 -1.52 -9.96 -42.57
C TYR A 639 -2.29 -10.92 -43.49
N ALA A 640 -2.27 -12.23 -43.19
CA ALA A 640 -3.06 -13.22 -43.94
C ALA A 640 -4.58 -12.96 -43.83
N GLY A 641 -5.02 -12.33 -42.74
CA GLY A 641 -6.39 -11.86 -42.52
C GLY A 641 -6.72 -10.51 -43.16
N GLY A 642 -5.80 -9.90 -43.92
CA GLY A 642 -6.01 -8.66 -44.67
C GLY A 642 -5.68 -7.37 -43.92
N TYR A 643 -5.08 -7.44 -42.71
CA TYR A 643 -4.62 -6.25 -41.99
C TYR A 643 -3.28 -5.75 -42.54
N ASP A 644 -3.16 -4.44 -42.79
CA ASP A 644 -1.89 -3.80 -43.15
C ASP A 644 -0.99 -3.63 -41.91
N VAL A 645 -0.10 -4.61 -41.71
CA VAL A 645 0.88 -4.63 -40.62
C VAL A 645 1.87 -3.47 -40.68
N THR A 646 2.04 -2.79 -41.82
CA THR A 646 2.97 -1.65 -41.93
C THR A 646 2.49 -0.41 -41.19
N ARG A 647 1.20 -0.31 -40.89
CA ARG A 647 0.63 0.75 -40.07
C ARG A 647 1.29 0.83 -38.69
N LEU A 648 1.65 -0.33 -38.11
CA LEU A 648 2.23 -0.38 -36.77
C LEU A 648 3.48 0.49 -36.61
N TRP A 649 4.32 0.60 -37.63
CA TRP A 649 5.54 1.41 -37.55
C TRP A 649 5.45 2.76 -38.30
N LYS A 650 4.38 2.99 -39.06
CA LYS A 650 4.12 4.26 -39.78
C LYS A 650 3.25 5.24 -38.99
N ALA A 651 2.40 4.74 -38.09
CA ALA A 651 1.46 5.53 -37.30
C ALA A 651 2.19 6.46 -36.31
N ASP A 652 1.57 7.62 -36.02
CA ASP A 652 2.08 8.55 -35.00
C ASP A 652 1.94 7.92 -33.60
N PRO A 653 2.88 8.12 -32.66
CA PRO A 653 2.79 7.50 -31.32
C PRO A 653 1.52 7.81 -30.51
N ARG A 654 0.73 8.81 -30.92
CA ARG A 654 -0.57 9.15 -30.32
C ARG A 654 -1.72 8.33 -30.89
N GLU A 655 -1.51 7.65 -32.01
CA GLU A 655 -2.49 6.79 -32.66
C GLU A 655 -2.51 5.39 -32.02
N ASP A 656 -3.70 4.79 -31.93
CA ASP A 656 -3.91 3.50 -31.27
C ASP A 656 -3.23 2.33 -32.00
N ASP A 657 -2.91 2.48 -33.29
CA ASP A 657 -2.19 1.49 -34.09
C ASP A 657 -0.67 1.67 -34.06
N ALA A 658 -0.11 2.68 -33.39
CA ALA A 658 1.34 2.82 -33.28
C ALA A 658 1.98 1.68 -32.47
N PHE A 659 3.14 1.21 -32.91
CA PHE A 659 3.86 0.08 -32.30
C PHE A 659 4.11 0.34 -30.81
N CYS A 660 4.54 1.55 -30.46
CA CYS A 660 4.82 1.94 -29.08
C CYS A 660 3.56 2.13 -28.21
N ALA A 661 2.36 2.19 -28.81
CA ALA A 661 1.08 2.20 -28.11
C ALA A 661 0.55 0.77 -27.85
N VAL A 662 0.79 -0.15 -28.79
CA VAL A 662 0.31 -1.54 -28.73
C VAL A 662 1.29 -2.48 -28.02
N ILE A 663 2.58 -2.39 -28.33
CA ILE A 663 3.61 -3.31 -27.87
C ILE A 663 4.43 -2.62 -26.75
N PRO A 664 4.40 -3.16 -25.51
CA PRO A 664 5.15 -2.58 -24.41
C PRO A 664 6.65 -2.89 -24.51
N PRO A 665 7.52 -2.08 -23.89
CA PRO A 665 8.93 -2.43 -23.70
C PRO A 665 9.08 -3.67 -22.82
N GLU A 666 10.19 -4.38 -22.98
CA GLU A 666 10.58 -5.51 -22.13
C GLU A 666 10.77 -5.02 -20.68
N PRO A 667 10.10 -5.61 -19.69
CA PRO A 667 10.27 -5.24 -18.28
C PRO A 667 11.56 -5.85 -17.69
N PHE A 668 11.98 -5.37 -16.52
CA PHE A 668 13.03 -6.03 -15.74
C PHE A 668 12.60 -7.45 -15.35
N ARG A 669 13.45 -8.44 -15.62
CA ARG A 669 13.26 -9.81 -15.14
C ARG A 669 14.02 -10.02 -13.83
N LEU A 670 13.31 -10.42 -12.78
CA LEU A 670 13.90 -10.64 -11.45
C LEU A 670 14.64 -11.98 -11.37
N TYR A 671 15.80 -11.93 -10.71
CA TYR A 671 16.60 -13.10 -10.30
C TYR A 671 17.06 -12.90 -8.85
N SER A 672 17.01 -13.93 -8.01
CA SER A 672 17.59 -13.86 -6.67
C SER A 672 19.12 -13.72 -6.76
N ILE A 673 19.69 -12.83 -5.96
CA ILE A 673 21.13 -12.61 -5.90
C ILE A 673 21.77 -13.77 -5.13
N ALA A 674 22.79 -14.40 -5.74
CA ALA A 674 23.47 -15.58 -5.24
C ALA A 674 24.83 -15.29 -4.58
N SER A 675 25.02 -14.06 -4.14
CA SER A 675 26.21 -13.55 -3.45
C SER A 675 25.78 -12.72 -2.25
N ALA A 676 26.72 -12.38 -1.38
CA ALA A 676 26.55 -11.39 -0.33
C ALA A 676 27.83 -10.54 -0.25
N PRO A 677 27.73 -9.19 -0.21
CA PRO A 677 28.89 -8.35 0.02
C PRO A 677 29.32 -8.44 1.49
N PRO A 678 30.56 -8.06 1.82
CA PRO A 678 30.94 -7.83 3.20
C PRO A 678 30.01 -6.80 3.86
N PRO A 679 29.68 -6.95 5.15
CA PRO A 679 28.84 -5.99 5.87
C PRO A 679 29.36 -4.56 5.75
N GLY A 680 28.49 -3.62 5.40
CA GLY A 680 28.81 -2.19 5.27
C GLY A 680 29.60 -1.79 4.02
N GLN A 681 29.94 -2.73 3.13
CA GLN A 681 30.68 -2.43 1.89
C GLN A 681 29.80 -2.56 0.65
N PRO A 682 30.03 -1.76 -0.40
CA PRO A 682 29.37 -1.94 -1.68
C PRO A 682 29.80 -3.27 -2.32
N ALA A 683 28.87 -3.91 -3.03
CA ALA A 683 29.18 -5.07 -3.83
C ALA A 683 30.10 -4.69 -4.99
N THR A 684 31.14 -5.49 -5.21
CA THR A 684 31.97 -5.43 -6.43
C THR A 684 31.49 -6.42 -7.48
N THR A 685 30.82 -7.49 -7.05
CA THR A 685 30.33 -8.56 -7.91
C THR A 685 28.93 -8.99 -7.47
N LEU A 686 28.05 -9.21 -8.45
CA LEU A 686 26.79 -9.93 -8.25
C LEU A 686 26.89 -11.32 -8.89
N ARG A 687 26.38 -12.35 -8.21
CA ARG A 687 26.28 -13.71 -8.75
C ARG A 687 24.84 -14.08 -9.02
N LEU A 688 24.55 -14.74 -10.14
CA LEU A 688 23.23 -15.25 -10.51
C LEU A 688 23.28 -16.73 -10.89
N VAL A 689 22.21 -17.45 -10.55
CA VAL A 689 21.96 -18.82 -11.03
C VAL A 689 20.73 -18.79 -11.92
N VAL A 690 20.93 -19.01 -13.21
CA VAL A 690 19.91 -18.86 -14.26
C VAL A 690 19.59 -20.20 -14.87
N ALA A 691 18.38 -20.72 -14.62
CA ALA A 691 17.88 -21.89 -15.35
C ALA A 691 17.42 -21.50 -16.76
N GLY A 692 17.79 -22.32 -17.74
CA GLY A 692 17.31 -22.19 -19.11
C GLY A 692 15.81 -22.43 -19.22
N LEU A 693 15.14 -21.63 -20.05
CA LEU A 693 13.74 -21.82 -20.39
C LEU A 693 13.65 -22.14 -21.87
N ASP A 694 13.50 -23.43 -22.16
CA ASP A 694 13.22 -23.98 -23.48
C ASP A 694 11.91 -24.76 -23.36
N TYR A 695 10.97 -24.52 -24.26
CA TYR A 695 9.67 -25.18 -24.25
C TYR A 695 9.08 -25.31 -25.65
N THR A 696 8.33 -26.38 -25.89
CA THR A 696 7.53 -26.53 -27.10
C THR A 696 6.15 -25.93 -26.86
N SER A 697 5.67 -25.04 -27.72
CA SER A 697 4.28 -24.57 -27.68
C SER A 697 3.31 -25.74 -27.88
N ALA A 698 2.14 -25.66 -27.26
CA ALA A 698 1.16 -26.73 -27.38
C ALA A 698 0.61 -26.83 -28.81
N ARG A 699 0.12 -28.02 -29.17
CA ARG A 699 -0.71 -28.19 -30.38
C ARG A 699 -2.10 -27.65 -30.10
N THR A 700 -2.61 -26.81 -31.00
CA THR A 700 -3.94 -26.21 -30.85
C THR A 700 -4.70 -26.27 -32.18
N PRO A 701 -6.01 -25.98 -32.21
CA PRO A 701 -6.74 -25.83 -33.47
C PRO A 701 -6.20 -24.70 -34.36
N TRP A 702 -5.42 -23.77 -33.80
CA TRP A 702 -4.96 -22.54 -34.47
C TRP A 702 -3.44 -22.51 -34.71
N SER A 703 -2.66 -23.39 -34.07
CA SER A 703 -1.20 -23.41 -34.16
C SER A 703 -0.61 -24.80 -34.00
N TYR A 704 0.50 -25.03 -34.70
CA TYR A 704 1.34 -26.22 -34.54
C TYR A 704 2.36 -26.04 -33.42
N PRO A 705 2.83 -27.14 -32.79
CA PRO A 705 3.93 -27.09 -31.85
C PRO A 705 5.18 -26.47 -32.47
N ARG A 706 5.81 -25.55 -31.74
CA ARG A 706 7.07 -24.89 -32.11
C ARG A 706 7.97 -24.80 -30.89
N GLU A 707 9.26 -25.01 -31.09
CA GLU A 707 10.26 -24.73 -30.05
C GLU A 707 10.34 -23.24 -29.78
N ARG A 708 10.31 -22.87 -28.49
CA ARG A 708 10.34 -21.49 -27.99
C ARG A 708 11.37 -21.37 -26.89
N GLN A 709 11.84 -20.15 -26.70
CA GLN A 709 12.89 -19.81 -25.75
C GLN A 709 12.43 -18.69 -24.83
N GLY A 710 12.92 -18.67 -23.60
CA GLY A 710 12.76 -17.52 -22.71
C GLY A 710 13.71 -16.37 -23.10
N THR A 711 13.19 -15.14 -23.20
CA THR A 711 13.98 -13.94 -23.55
C THR A 711 15.14 -13.71 -22.58
N ALA A 712 14.85 -13.58 -21.28
CA ALA A 712 15.86 -13.22 -20.29
C ALA A 712 16.90 -14.33 -20.02
N SER A 713 16.48 -15.61 -19.94
CA SER A 713 17.40 -16.72 -19.67
C SER A 713 18.41 -16.88 -20.82
N HIS A 714 17.95 -16.88 -22.07
CA HIS A 714 18.84 -16.98 -23.23
C HIS A 714 19.70 -15.74 -23.42
N PHE A 715 19.18 -14.54 -23.16
CA PHE A 715 19.98 -13.31 -23.11
C PHE A 715 21.16 -13.44 -22.12
N LEU A 716 20.89 -13.85 -20.88
CA LEU A 716 21.92 -14.01 -19.86
C LEU A 716 22.91 -15.14 -20.18
N ARG A 717 22.46 -16.22 -20.85
CA ARG A 717 23.36 -17.26 -21.36
C ARG A 717 24.34 -16.69 -22.38
N ARG A 718 23.88 -15.90 -23.35
CA ARG A 718 24.77 -15.24 -24.33
C ARG A 718 25.74 -14.29 -23.64
N ALA A 719 25.23 -13.42 -22.76
CA ALA A 719 26.06 -12.48 -21.99
C ALA A 719 27.16 -13.20 -21.19
N SER A 720 26.83 -14.35 -20.58
CA SER A 720 27.76 -15.22 -19.86
C SER A 720 28.84 -15.85 -20.75
N VAL A 721 28.51 -16.23 -21.98
CA VAL A 721 29.48 -16.83 -22.91
C VAL A 721 30.43 -15.76 -23.48
N GLU A 722 29.88 -14.60 -23.83
CA GLU A 722 30.64 -13.46 -24.37
C GLU A 722 31.56 -12.82 -23.33
N GLY A 723 31.13 -12.75 -22.06
CA GLY A 723 31.94 -12.31 -20.92
C GLY A 723 32.36 -10.84 -20.94
N ARG A 724 31.63 -10.00 -21.70
CA ARG A 724 31.87 -8.54 -21.80
C ARG A 724 30.60 -7.71 -22.04
N HIS A 725 29.42 -8.32 -21.94
CA HIS A 725 28.16 -7.64 -22.22
C HIS A 725 27.81 -6.69 -21.08
N ARG A 726 27.44 -5.44 -21.39
CA ARG A 726 26.90 -4.49 -20.41
C ARG A 726 25.45 -4.83 -20.09
N LEU A 727 25.13 -4.91 -18.80
CA LEU A 727 23.80 -5.23 -18.29
C LEU A 727 23.23 -4.00 -17.58
N SER A 728 21.93 -3.77 -17.75
CA SER A 728 21.19 -2.76 -16.99
C SER A 728 20.46 -3.45 -15.84
N LEU A 729 20.75 -3.03 -14.62
CA LEU A 729 20.38 -3.73 -13.40
C LEU A 729 19.57 -2.84 -12.47
N GLN A 730 18.57 -3.41 -11.81
CA GLN A 730 17.82 -2.76 -10.74
C GLN A 730 17.85 -3.64 -9.50
N ILE A 731 18.39 -3.15 -8.39
CA ILE A 731 18.33 -3.90 -7.12
C ILE A 731 16.92 -3.79 -6.56
N THR A 732 16.36 -4.91 -6.11
CA THR A 732 15.01 -4.98 -5.56
C THR A 732 15.05 -5.66 -4.20
N SER A 733 14.56 -4.95 -3.19
CA SER A 733 14.50 -5.46 -1.82
C SER A 733 13.51 -6.63 -1.71
N ALA A 734 13.92 -7.67 -0.96
CA ALA A 734 13.08 -8.80 -0.56
C ALA A 734 12.94 -8.85 0.98
N PRO A 735 12.17 -7.94 1.60
CA PRO A 735 12.19 -7.72 3.05
C PRO A 735 11.73 -8.93 3.89
N ARG A 736 10.92 -9.82 3.32
CA ARG A 736 10.46 -11.06 3.98
C ARG A 736 11.32 -12.29 3.70
N PHE A 737 12.32 -12.16 2.83
CA PHE A 737 13.27 -13.22 2.51
C PHE A 737 14.66 -12.85 3.04
N ARG A 738 14.73 -12.65 4.36
CA ARG A 738 15.91 -12.14 5.06
C ARG A 738 16.38 -13.12 6.11
N LEU A 739 17.70 -13.18 6.32
CA LEU A 739 18.28 -13.86 7.48
C LEU A 739 17.75 -13.25 8.79
N PRO A 740 17.63 -14.06 9.86
CA PRO A 740 17.26 -13.54 11.17
C PRO A 740 18.31 -12.57 11.70
N ALA A 741 17.86 -11.55 12.44
CA ALA A 741 18.74 -10.57 13.06
C ALA A 741 19.69 -11.20 14.11
N ASP A 742 19.20 -12.21 14.85
CA ASP A 742 20.04 -13.03 15.73
C ASP A 742 20.73 -14.15 14.93
N PRO A 743 22.07 -14.10 14.76
CA PRO A 743 22.81 -15.08 13.98
C PRO A 743 22.92 -16.46 14.66
N ALA A 744 22.49 -16.62 15.92
CA ALA A 744 22.40 -17.91 16.59
C ALA A 744 21.14 -18.71 16.21
N ARG A 745 20.14 -18.05 15.62
CA ARG A 745 18.89 -18.70 15.19
C ARG A 745 19.14 -19.69 14.05
N PRO A 746 18.65 -20.94 14.17
CA PRO A 746 18.78 -21.91 13.08
C PRO A 746 18.01 -21.49 11.83
N VAL A 747 18.52 -21.88 10.67
CA VAL A 747 17.90 -21.62 9.38
C VAL A 747 17.80 -22.91 8.57
N LEU A 748 16.59 -23.18 8.09
CA LEU A 748 16.23 -24.29 7.22
C LEU A 748 15.93 -23.74 5.82
N MET A 749 16.69 -24.18 4.83
CA MET A 749 16.62 -23.70 3.46
C MET A 749 16.20 -24.85 2.55
N PHE A 750 15.09 -24.69 1.82
CA PHE A 750 14.57 -25.70 0.90
C PHE A 750 14.60 -25.14 -0.51
N ALA A 751 15.42 -25.75 -1.38
CA ALA A 751 15.65 -25.31 -2.75
C ALA A 751 15.32 -26.39 -3.77
N ALA A 752 14.86 -25.97 -4.95
CA ALA A 752 14.84 -26.82 -6.14
C ALA A 752 15.55 -26.15 -7.32
N GLY A 753 16.50 -26.85 -7.95
CA GLY A 753 17.23 -26.35 -9.13
C GLY A 753 17.85 -24.97 -8.91
N SER A 754 17.51 -23.99 -9.74
CA SER A 754 17.99 -22.61 -9.61
C SER A 754 17.51 -21.89 -8.35
N GLY A 755 16.52 -22.44 -7.63
CA GLY A 755 16.09 -21.95 -6.32
C GLY A 755 17.16 -22.00 -5.23
N ILE A 756 18.33 -22.61 -5.51
CA ILE A 756 19.50 -22.52 -4.63
C ILE A 756 20.08 -21.09 -4.56
N ALA A 757 19.81 -20.24 -5.55
CA ALA A 757 20.43 -18.92 -5.71
C ALA A 757 20.51 -18.10 -4.41
N PRO A 758 19.39 -17.73 -3.74
CA PRO A 758 19.47 -16.86 -2.57
C PRO A 758 20.20 -17.53 -1.39
N PHE A 759 20.20 -18.86 -1.33
CA PHE A 759 20.86 -19.60 -0.26
C PHE A 759 22.38 -19.62 -0.39
N LEU A 760 22.92 -19.46 -1.59
CA LEU A 760 24.36 -19.19 -1.77
C LEU A 760 24.74 -17.86 -1.09
N GLY A 761 23.91 -16.83 -1.25
CA GLY A 761 24.07 -15.55 -0.56
C GLY A 761 23.90 -15.69 0.96
N PHE A 762 22.92 -16.45 1.44
CA PHE A 762 22.74 -16.70 2.87
C PHE A 762 23.96 -17.41 3.46
N VAL A 763 24.42 -18.51 2.87
CA VAL A 763 25.58 -19.26 3.35
C VAL A 763 26.84 -18.39 3.36
N ALA A 764 27.03 -17.53 2.35
CA ALA A 764 28.13 -16.58 2.31
C ALA A 764 28.07 -15.55 3.45
N ALA A 765 26.88 -15.03 3.77
CA ALA A 765 26.69 -14.06 4.83
C ALA A 765 26.71 -14.66 6.25
N ARG A 766 26.43 -15.96 6.38
CA ARG A 766 26.37 -16.62 7.68
C ARG A 766 27.74 -16.99 8.21
N THR A 767 28.18 -16.21 9.19
CA THR A 767 29.42 -16.39 9.95
C THR A 767 29.19 -16.80 11.41
N GLY A 768 27.93 -16.73 11.90
CA GLY A 768 27.56 -17.07 13.29
C GLY A 768 27.40 -18.56 13.58
N SER A 769 27.15 -18.89 14.86
CA SER A 769 27.07 -20.27 15.39
C SER A 769 25.73 -20.97 15.17
N GLY A 770 24.71 -20.28 14.65
CA GLY A 770 23.40 -20.88 14.38
C GLY A 770 23.47 -21.99 13.33
N GLU A 771 22.70 -23.05 13.54
CA GLU A 771 22.68 -24.22 12.65
C GLU A 771 22.04 -23.90 11.29
N ASN A 772 22.72 -24.26 10.20
CA ASN A 772 22.23 -24.02 8.83
C ASN A 772 22.07 -25.34 8.10
N ARG A 773 20.84 -25.61 7.65
CA ARG A 773 20.54 -26.80 6.85
C ARG A 773 20.01 -26.38 5.48
N LEU A 774 20.62 -26.90 4.41
CA LEU A 774 20.17 -26.72 3.03
C LEU A 774 19.71 -28.06 2.47
N TYR A 775 18.45 -28.12 2.06
CA TYR A 775 17.83 -29.23 1.37
C TYR A 775 17.66 -28.87 -0.10
N LEU A 776 18.40 -29.55 -0.99
CA LEU A 776 18.45 -29.23 -2.41
C LEU A 776 17.85 -30.37 -3.25
N GLY A 777 16.79 -30.06 -4.00
CA GLY A 777 16.22 -30.95 -5.02
C GLY A 777 16.80 -30.68 -6.40
N ILE A 778 17.42 -31.69 -7.01
CA ILE A 778 17.91 -31.66 -8.39
C ILE A 778 17.54 -32.96 -9.12
N ARG A 779 17.76 -33.05 -10.43
CA ARG A 779 17.31 -34.22 -11.21
C ARG A 779 18.33 -35.35 -11.13
N THR A 780 19.58 -35.06 -11.44
CA THR A 780 20.64 -36.05 -11.61
C THR A 780 21.97 -35.52 -11.03
N PRO A 781 22.95 -36.41 -10.75
CA PRO A 781 24.27 -36.03 -10.23
C PRO A 781 25.02 -35.00 -11.06
N GLU A 782 24.84 -35.00 -12.38
CA GLU A 782 25.56 -34.10 -13.30
C GLU A 782 25.11 -32.63 -13.13
N GLU A 783 23.92 -32.40 -12.59
CA GLU A 783 23.43 -31.06 -12.22
C GLU A 783 24.09 -30.55 -10.93
N PHE A 784 24.66 -31.44 -10.11
CA PHE A 784 25.43 -31.09 -8.91
C PHE A 784 26.88 -30.74 -9.29
N VAL A 785 27.07 -29.50 -9.72
CA VAL A 785 28.40 -29.00 -10.07
C VAL A 785 29.16 -28.59 -8.82
N GLU A 786 30.47 -28.86 -8.75
CA GLU A 786 31.36 -28.48 -7.64
C GLU A 786 31.04 -27.08 -7.08
N ARG A 787 30.86 -27.02 -5.75
CA ARG A 787 30.41 -25.85 -4.98
C ARG A 787 31.41 -25.58 -3.86
N THR A 788 32.59 -25.09 -4.23
CA THR A 788 33.67 -24.74 -3.28
C THR A 788 33.18 -23.90 -2.10
N ASP A 789 32.23 -22.99 -2.32
CA ASP A 789 31.66 -22.14 -1.26
C ASP A 789 30.82 -22.95 -0.25
N LEU A 790 30.05 -23.95 -0.71
CA LEU A 790 29.27 -24.83 0.16
C LEU A 790 30.16 -25.86 0.85
N ASP A 791 31.15 -26.40 0.13
CA ASP A 791 32.16 -27.31 0.67
C ASP A 791 32.95 -26.63 1.80
N ALA A 792 33.40 -25.40 1.60
CA ALA A 792 34.09 -24.60 2.61
C ALA A 792 33.19 -24.28 3.82
N ALA A 793 31.89 -24.04 3.60
CA ALA A 793 30.94 -23.83 4.70
C ALA A 793 30.71 -25.10 5.51
N ALA A 794 30.58 -26.27 4.85
CA ALA A 794 30.44 -27.56 5.51
C ALA A 794 31.70 -27.98 6.27
N ALA A 795 32.88 -27.82 5.67
CA ALA A 795 34.17 -28.08 6.32
C ALA A 795 34.38 -27.24 7.59
N ALA A 796 33.87 -26.01 7.59
CA ALA A 796 33.86 -25.13 8.76
C ALA A 796 32.76 -25.45 9.79
N GLY A 797 31.97 -26.52 9.59
CA GLY A 797 30.84 -26.89 10.45
C GLY A 797 29.65 -25.91 10.39
N ARG A 798 29.64 -24.98 9.42
CA ARG A 798 28.62 -23.93 9.29
C ARG A 798 27.43 -24.33 8.43
N LEU A 799 27.48 -25.44 7.71
CA LEU A 799 26.42 -25.90 6.81
C LEU A 799 26.26 -27.43 6.87
N LYS A 800 25.02 -27.90 6.96
CA LYS A 800 24.63 -29.28 6.62
C LYS A 800 23.86 -29.25 5.30
N LEU A 801 24.31 -30.02 4.31
CA LEU A 801 23.70 -30.09 2.99
C LEU A 801 23.10 -31.48 2.75
N SER A 802 21.80 -31.52 2.47
CA SER A 802 21.07 -32.72 2.06
C SER A 802 20.60 -32.55 0.62
N VAL A 803 20.97 -33.47 -0.28
CA VAL A 803 20.62 -33.40 -1.71
C VAL A 803 19.72 -34.56 -2.10
N ALA A 804 18.60 -34.25 -2.74
CA ALA A 804 17.62 -35.21 -3.23
C ALA A 804 17.64 -35.26 -4.76
N PHE A 805 18.05 -36.41 -5.32
CA PHE A 805 18.03 -36.66 -6.76
C PHE A 805 16.70 -37.27 -7.18
N SER A 806 15.92 -36.49 -7.93
CA SER A 806 14.55 -36.90 -8.33
C SER A 806 14.48 -37.87 -9.51
N ARG A 807 15.60 -38.11 -10.22
CA ARG A 807 15.67 -38.98 -11.40
C ARG A 807 16.82 -39.99 -11.39
N ALA A 808 17.61 -40.06 -10.32
CA ALA A 808 18.77 -40.97 -10.23
C ALA A 808 18.87 -41.62 -8.86
N ASP A 809 19.34 -42.87 -8.81
CA ASP A 809 19.65 -43.62 -7.58
C ASP A 809 21.03 -43.24 -7.05
N ALA A 810 21.12 -42.01 -6.56
CA ALA A 810 22.34 -41.40 -6.05
C ALA A 810 22.08 -40.69 -4.71
N ALA A 811 23.15 -40.42 -3.97
CA ALA A 811 23.16 -39.60 -2.77
C ALA A 811 24.42 -38.74 -2.75
N ILE A 812 24.42 -37.70 -1.91
CA ILE A 812 25.61 -36.89 -1.63
C ILE A 812 26.04 -37.14 -0.19
N GLU A 813 27.33 -37.40 -0.01
CA GLU A 813 27.98 -37.46 1.29
C GLU A 813 29.13 -36.44 1.36
N PHE A 814 29.36 -35.86 2.53
CA PHE A 814 30.48 -34.97 2.76
C PHE A 814 31.69 -35.78 3.26
N ASP A 815 32.78 -35.81 2.50
CA ASP A 815 33.98 -36.61 2.81
C ASP A 815 34.93 -35.95 3.85
N GLY A 816 34.51 -34.82 4.43
CA GLY A 816 35.31 -33.99 5.33
C GLY A 816 35.98 -32.79 4.64
N LEU A 817 36.10 -32.81 3.30
CA LEU A 817 36.64 -31.71 2.50
C LEU A 817 35.63 -31.19 1.47
N ARG A 818 34.88 -32.10 0.82
CA ARG A 818 33.92 -31.77 -0.24
C ARG A 818 32.75 -32.75 -0.27
N HIS A 819 31.67 -32.30 -0.89
CA HIS A 819 30.51 -33.15 -1.16
C HIS A 819 30.76 -34.04 -2.38
N VAL A 820 30.66 -35.35 -2.21
CA VAL A 820 30.88 -36.36 -3.24
C VAL A 820 29.61 -37.15 -3.53
N VAL A 821 29.40 -37.48 -4.80
CA VAL A 821 28.27 -38.32 -5.25
C VAL A 821 28.59 -39.78 -4.98
N GLN A 822 27.64 -40.49 -4.38
CA GLN A 822 27.68 -41.92 -4.14
C GLN A 822 26.40 -42.62 -4.58
N ALA A 823 26.41 -43.95 -4.60
CA ALA A 823 25.21 -44.74 -4.82
C ALA A 823 24.19 -44.49 -3.68
N GLY A 824 22.93 -44.31 -4.04
CA GLY A 824 21.89 -43.98 -3.07
C GLY A 824 20.50 -44.33 -3.59
N GLN A 825 19.47 -43.85 -2.91
CA GLN A 825 18.09 -44.05 -3.33
C GLN A 825 17.53 -42.78 -3.94
N ARG A 826 16.87 -42.89 -5.10
CA ARG A 826 16.12 -41.78 -5.69
C ARG A 826 15.07 -41.26 -4.70
N ARG A 827 15.12 -39.96 -4.40
CA ARG A 827 14.25 -39.27 -3.43
C ARG A 827 13.94 -37.85 -3.88
N ARG A 828 12.87 -37.29 -3.34
CA ARG A 828 12.54 -35.86 -3.42
C ARG A 828 12.79 -35.20 -2.06
N VAL A 829 12.79 -33.87 -2.02
CA VAL A 829 13.05 -33.11 -0.79
C VAL A 829 12.01 -33.41 0.29
N ASP A 830 10.75 -33.62 -0.10
CA ASP A 830 9.68 -33.98 0.83
C ASP A 830 9.85 -35.39 1.44
N ASP A 831 10.47 -36.33 0.71
CA ASP A 831 10.88 -37.62 1.29
C ASP A 831 11.98 -37.44 2.35
N VAL A 832 12.93 -36.52 2.11
CA VAL A 832 14.01 -36.21 3.06
C VAL A 832 13.45 -35.52 4.31
N ILE A 833 12.51 -34.58 4.15
CA ILE A 833 11.82 -33.94 5.29
C ILE A 833 11.15 -34.98 6.19
N ARG A 834 10.41 -35.93 5.59
CA ARG A 834 9.73 -36.99 6.35
C ARG A 834 10.71 -37.95 7.03
N ALA A 835 11.86 -38.24 6.39
CA ALA A 835 12.89 -39.09 6.97
C ALA A 835 13.62 -38.42 8.16
N GLU A 836 13.66 -37.08 8.20
CA GLU A 836 14.28 -36.29 9.27
C GLU A 836 13.25 -35.64 10.23
N ALA A 837 12.03 -36.18 10.30
CA ALA A 837 10.89 -35.56 10.99
C ALA A 837 11.21 -35.10 12.42
N ASP A 838 11.76 -35.98 13.27
CA ASP A 838 12.06 -35.68 14.68
C ASP A 838 13.09 -34.55 14.81
N ALA A 839 14.19 -34.63 14.05
CA ALA A 839 15.26 -33.64 14.08
C ALA A 839 14.81 -32.27 13.54
N LEU A 840 13.95 -32.26 12.54
CA LEU A 840 13.37 -31.03 12.01
C LEU A 840 12.35 -30.43 12.97
N TRP A 841 11.50 -31.24 13.61
CA TRP A 841 10.53 -30.76 14.59
C TRP A 841 11.21 -30.10 15.80
N GLU A 842 12.32 -30.67 16.30
CA GLU A 842 13.11 -30.05 17.37
C GLU A 842 13.61 -28.64 17.00
N LEU A 843 14.02 -28.44 15.74
CA LEU A 843 14.44 -27.15 15.24
C LEU A 843 13.27 -26.19 15.04
N LEU A 844 12.13 -26.68 14.56
CA LEU A 844 10.97 -25.88 14.17
C LEU A 844 10.12 -25.39 15.35
N ARG A 845 9.93 -26.19 16.38
CA ARG A 845 9.03 -25.84 17.50
C ARG A 845 9.53 -24.63 18.29
N SER A 846 8.62 -23.96 18.99
CA SER A 846 8.92 -22.70 19.67
C SER A 846 9.99 -22.90 20.77
N THR A 847 10.73 -21.85 21.12
CA THR A 847 11.69 -21.91 22.24
C THR A 847 10.98 -22.14 23.57
N ASP A 848 9.74 -21.67 23.68
CA ASP A 848 8.89 -21.83 24.87
C ASP A 848 8.47 -23.28 25.07
N GLU A 849 8.37 -24.06 24.00
CA GLU A 849 8.16 -25.50 24.03
C GLU A 849 9.48 -26.29 24.20
N GLY A 850 10.62 -25.62 24.31
CA GLY A 850 11.95 -26.24 24.38
C GLY A 850 12.58 -26.56 23.02
N GLY A 851 12.05 -25.99 21.94
CA GLY A 851 12.63 -26.03 20.59
C GLY A 851 13.68 -24.96 20.34
N ARG A 852 14.01 -24.75 19.07
CA ARG A 852 15.00 -23.75 18.63
C ARG A 852 14.43 -22.67 17.71
N SER A 853 13.13 -22.76 17.39
CA SER A 853 12.38 -21.81 16.57
C SER A 853 13.10 -21.38 15.29
N ALA A 854 13.51 -22.36 14.49
CA ALA A 854 14.18 -22.13 13.23
C ALA A 854 13.35 -21.24 12.29
N PHE A 855 14.06 -20.47 11.47
CA PHE A 855 13.50 -19.78 10.32
C PHE A 855 13.52 -20.73 9.12
N VAL A 856 12.43 -20.73 8.35
CA VAL A 856 12.19 -21.61 7.21
C VAL A 856 12.17 -20.78 5.95
N TYR A 857 12.94 -21.19 4.95
CA TYR A 857 12.96 -20.54 3.65
C TYR A 857 12.72 -21.55 2.54
N VAL A 858 11.84 -21.22 1.62
CA VAL A 858 11.50 -22.08 0.48
C VAL A 858 11.70 -21.31 -0.82
N CYS A 859 12.51 -21.85 -1.72
CA CYS A 859 12.81 -21.22 -3.00
C CYS A 859 12.74 -22.22 -4.16
N GLY A 860 11.93 -21.92 -5.18
CA GLY A 860 11.70 -22.82 -6.31
C GLY A 860 10.39 -22.58 -7.03
N SER A 861 9.85 -23.60 -7.68
CA SER A 861 8.54 -23.51 -8.34
C SER A 861 7.38 -23.59 -7.34
N ALA A 862 6.22 -23.05 -7.70
CA ALA A 862 5.01 -23.14 -6.87
C ALA A 862 4.69 -24.57 -6.42
N ARG A 863 4.80 -25.55 -7.34
CA ARG A 863 4.59 -26.97 -7.02
C ARG A 863 5.58 -27.51 -5.99
N PHE A 864 6.85 -27.07 -6.08
CA PHE A 864 7.87 -27.44 -5.10
C PHE A 864 7.55 -26.83 -3.73
N ALA A 865 7.19 -25.55 -3.67
CA ALA A 865 6.82 -24.89 -2.43
C ALA A 865 5.63 -25.58 -1.74
N VAL A 866 4.55 -25.87 -2.48
CA VAL A 866 3.39 -26.63 -1.96
C VAL A 866 3.80 -27.99 -1.39
N SER A 867 4.69 -28.71 -2.08
CA SER A 867 5.18 -30.02 -1.62
C SER A 867 5.99 -29.92 -0.33
N VAL A 868 6.87 -28.91 -0.21
CA VAL A 868 7.67 -28.65 1.00
C VAL A 868 6.78 -28.25 2.17
N LEU A 869 5.88 -27.27 1.98
CA LEU A 869 4.98 -26.82 3.04
C LEU A 869 4.10 -27.96 3.52
N LYS A 870 3.54 -28.78 2.61
CA LYS A 870 2.78 -29.97 2.99
C LYS A 870 3.63 -30.94 3.81
N ALA A 871 4.86 -31.24 3.39
CA ALA A 871 5.74 -32.13 4.13
C ALA A 871 6.07 -31.59 5.53
N LEU A 872 6.28 -30.28 5.67
CA LEU A 872 6.47 -29.63 6.96
C LEU A 872 5.22 -29.76 7.84
N THR A 873 4.02 -29.62 7.28
CA THR A 873 2.79 -29.85 8.05
C THR A 873 2.58 -31.32 8.41
N ASP A 874 3.04 -32.26 7.57
CA ASP A 874 2.90 -33.71 7.80
C ASP A 874 3.77 -34.20 8.98
N ILE A 875 4.90 -33.54 9.27
CA ILE A 875 5.83 -33.95 10.34
C ILE A 875 5.53 -33.33 11.71
N VAL A 876 4.58 -32.39 11.77
CA VAL A 876 4.23 -31.68 13.01
C VAL A 876 3.26 -32.52 13.84
N PRO A 877 3.50 -32.71 15.14
CA PRO A 877 2.51 -33.29 16.04
C PRO A 877 1.29 -32.36 16.18
N GLY A 878 0.08 -32.86 15.92
CA GLY A 878 -1.16 -32.09 16.07
C GLY A 878 -1.64 -31.43 14.77
N ASP A 879 -2.17 -30.20 14.86
CA ASP A 879 -2.69 -29.48 13.70
C ASP A 879 -1.54 -28.80 12.93
N GLY A 880 -1.04 -29.47 11.90
CA GLY A 880 0.01 -28.94 11.03
C GLY A 880 -0.37 -27.65 10.30
N ARG A 881 -1.66 -27.38 10.05
CA ARG A 881 -2.09 -26.10 9.45
C ARG A 881 -1.96 -24.96 10.44
N GLU A 882 -2.35 -25.20 11.70
CA GLU A 882 -2.17 -24.22 12.76
C GLU A 882 -0.70 -23.87 12.98
N PHE A 883 0.18 -24.86 12.94
CA PHE A 883 1.63 -24.64 12.97
C PHE A 883 2.11 -23.75 11.81
N LEU A 884 1.66 -24.02 10.58
CA LEU A 884 2.05 -23.20 9.42
C LEU A 884 1.57 -21.75 9.58
N ARG A 885 0.33 -21.55 10.07
CA ARG A 885 -0.23 -20.21 10.33
C ARG A 885 0.59 -19.46 11.38
N GLN A 886 0.98 -20.13 12.46
CA GLN A 886 1.84 -19.53 13.49
C GLN A 886 3.24 -19.20 12.95
N LEU A 887 3.82 -20.07 12.11
CA LEU A 887 5.13 -19.83 11.50
C LEU A 887 5.15 -18.55 10.63
N VAL A 888 4.06 -18.28 9.91
CA VAL A 888 3.87 -17.02 9.17
C VAL A 888 3.69 -15.84 10.11
N ALA A 889 2.87 -16.00 11.15
CA ALA A 889 2.58 -14.93 12.12
C ALA A 889 3.83 -14.51 12.93
N ASP A 890 4.74 -15.45 13.18
CA ASP A 890 6.03 -15.18 13.82
C ASP A 890 7.06 -14.55 12.85
N GLY A 891 6.73 -14.39 11.57
CA GLY A 891 7.65 -13.91 10.55
C GLY A 891 8.81 -14.89 10.25
N ARG A 892 8.60 -16.19 10.52
CA ARG A 892 9.63 -17.23 10.41
C ARG A 892 9.58 -18.04 9.13
N LEU A 893 8.58 -17.82 8.27
CA LEU A 893 8.49 -18.41 6.94
C LEU A 893 8.80 -17.36 5.86
N GLY A 894 9.87 -17.59 5.10
CA GLY A 894 10.23 -16.83 3.90
C GLY A 894 10.02 -17.65 2.63
N GLU A 895 9.37 -17.09 1.63
CA GLU A 895 9.14 -17.74 0.35
C GLU A 895 9.66 -16.90 -0.82
N ASP A 896 10.41 -17.53 -1.72
CA ASP A 896 10.86 -16.94 -2.98
C ASP A 896 10.45 -17.89 -4.13
N VAL A 897 9.17 -17.79 -4.50
CA VAL A 897 8.53 -18.68 -5.47
C VAL A 897 8.58 -18.06 -6.86
N PHE A 898 8.92 -18.87 -7.86
CA PHE A 898 8.95 -18.45 -9.26
C PHE A 898 7.98 -19.28 -10.10
N THR A 899 7.28 -18.62 -11.03
CA THR A 899 6.56 -19.32 -12.09
C THR A 899 7.49 -19.67 -13.23
N THR A 900 7.57 -20.95 -13.58
CA THR A 900 7.98 -21.36 -14.93
C THR A 900 6.78 -21.21 -15.85
N TYR A 901 6.97 -20.76 -17.08
CA TYR A 901 5.92 -20.81 -18.09
C TYR A 901 5.43 -22.25 -18.23
N MET A 902 4.15 -22.51 -17.94
CA MET A 902 3.58 -23.88 -17.97
C MET A 902 2.81 -24.19 -19.26
N GLY A 903 2.58 -23.21 -20.14
CA GLY A 903 1.75 -23.37 -21.33
C GLY A 903 0.26 -23.56 -20.99
N HIS A 904 -0.59 -22.67 -21.53
CA HIS A 904 -2.05 -22.63 -21.48
C HIS A 904 -2.78 -22.81 -20.15
N ALA A 905 -3.29 -21.67 -19.69
CA ALA A 905 -4.31 -21.43 -18.68
C ALA A 905 -5.72 -22.00 -19.01
N GLN A 906 -5.80 -23.21 -19.55
CA GLN A 906 -7.05 -23.99 -19.63
C GLN A 906 -6.88 -25.49 -19.33
N GLN A 907 -5.71 -25.95 -18.89
CA GLN A 907 -5.61 -27.30 -18.31
C GLN A 907 -6.07 -27.28 -16.86
N GLY A 908 -7.36 -27.53 -16.64
CA GLY A 908 -7.95 -27.63 -15.32
C GLY A 908 -9.47 -27.64 -15.35
N PRO A 909 -10.11 -27.90 -14.20
CA PRO A 909 -11.55 -27.75 -14.04
C PRO A 909 -12.04 -26.37 -14.50
N ARG A 910 -13.22 -26.36 -15.10
CA ARG A 910 -13.97 -25.13 -15.40
C ARG A 910 -15.02 -24.94 -14.32
N PHE A 911 -15.16 -23.71 -13.85
CA PHE A 911 -16.12 -23.34 -12.83
C PHE A 911 -17.10 -22.31 -13.38
N GLU A 912 -18.33 -22.39 -12.90
CA GLU A 912 -19.36 -21.43 -13.22
C GLU A 912 -19.25 -20.19 -12.32
N VAL A 913 -19.92 -19.09 -12.72
CA VAL A 913 -20.00 -17.91 -11.84
C VAL A 913 -20.87 -18.23 -10.62
N SER A 914 -21.90 -19.05 -10.81
CA SER A 914 -22.75 -19.51 -9.71
C SER A 914 -21.99 -20.35 -8.69
N ASP A 915 -21.04 -21.19 -9.11
CA ASP A 915 -20.15 -21.92 -8.21
C ASP A 915 -19.30 -20.95 -7.39
N LEU A 916 -18.63 -20.02 -8.05
CA LEU A 916 -17.76 -19.04 -7.40
C LEU A 916 -18.52 -18.26 -6.31
N ALA A 917 -19.69 -17.71 -6.63
CA ALA A 917 -20.49 -16.89 -5.72
C ALA A 917 -21.02 -17.63 -4.48
N GLN A 918 -21.00 -18.97 -4.47
CA GLN A 918 -21.38 -19.77 -3.30
C GLN A 918 -20.23 -19.92 -2.30
N HIS A 919 -18.97 -19.90 -2.76
CA HIS A 919 -17.78 -20.17 -1.96
C HIS A 919 -17.33 -18.96 -1.13
N THR A 920 -18.14 -18.64 -0.14
CA THR A 920 -18.06 -17.42 0.69
C THR A 920 -17.96 -17.72 2.19
N THR A 921 -17.99 -18.99 2.60
CA THR A 921 -17.99 -19.42 4.00
C THR A 921 -17.05 -20.60 4.23
N PRO A 922 -16.59 -20.84 5.48
CA PRO A 922 -15.60 -21.90 5.75
C PRO A 922 -16.07 -23.32 5.40
N ASP A 923 -17.38 -23.59 5.45
CA ASP A 923 -17.98 -24.90 5.23
C ASP A 923 -17.96 -25.35 3.77
N VAL A 924 -18.11 -24.40 2.84
CA VAL A 924 -17.99 -24.66 1.40
C VAL A 924 -16.61 -24.28 0.86
N GLY A 925 -15.83 -23.51 1.61
CA GLY A 925 -14.52 -22.99 1.21
C GLY A 925 -14.60 -21.56 0.67
N TYR A 926 -13.46 -20.88 0.66
CA TYR A 926 -13.32 -19.50 0.21
C TYR A 926 -12.67 -19.46 -1.18
N TRP A 927 -13.43 -19.13 -2.21
CA TRP A 927 -12.90 -19.00 -3.57
C TRP A 927 -12.89 -17.55 -4.04
N MET A 928 -11.98 -17.21 -4.94
CA MET A 928 -11.99 -15.94 -5.66
C MET A 928 -11.48 -16.11 -7.09
N ALA A 929 -11.90 -15.24 -8.00
CA ALA A 929 -11.36 -15.20 -9.35
C ALA A 929 -10.39 -14.03 -9.56
N ILE A 930 -9.27 -14.25 -10.25
CA ILE A 930 -8.31 -13.21 -10.65
C ILE A 930 -7.86 -13.51 -12.08
N GLY A 931 -8.01 -12.55 -13.00
CA GLY A 931 -7.72 -12.73 -14.43
C GLY A 931 -8.56 -13.82 -15.10
N GLY A 932 -9.67 -14.23 -14.46
CA GLY A 932 -10.50 -15.36 -14.84
C GLY A 932 -9.91 -16.75 -14.53
N ALA A 933 -8.86 -16.84 -13.71
CA ALA A 933 -8.48 -18.06 -12.99
C ALA A 933 -9.17 -18.07 -11.62
N VAL A 934 -9.52 -19.26 -11.12
CA VAL A 934 -10.20 -19.45 -9.83
C VAL A 934 -9.22 -20.03 -8.83
N PHE A 935 -9.22 -19.48 -7.62
CA PHE A 935 -8.30 -19.81 -6.54
C PHE A 935 -9.08 -20.23 -5.30
N ASP A 936 -8.67 -21.34 -4.68
CA ASP A 936 -9.10 -21.68 -3.32
C ASP A 936 -8.15 -21.02 -2.32
N VAL A 937 -8.64 -19.95 -1.71
CA VAL A 937 -7.88 -19.13 -0.77
C VAL A 937 -8.19 -19.48 0.68
N SER A 938 -8.84 -20.62 0.95
CA SER A 938 -9.28 -21.00 2.29
C SER A 938 -8.13 -21.04 3.29
N GLU A 939 -6.99 -21.62 2.90
CA GLU A 939 -5.79 -21.60 3.73
C GLU A 939 -5.02 -20.29 3.61
N PHE A 940 -4.91 -19.75 2.39
CA PHE A 940 -4.16 -18.52 2.12
C PHE A 940 -4.68 -17.31 2.89
N LEU A 941 -6.00 -17.24 3.14
CA LEU A 941 -6.63 -16.22 3.98
C LEU A 941 -5.96 -16.07 5.34
N HIS A 942 -5.46 -17.17 5.93
CA HIS A 942 -4.78 -17.17 7.22
C HIS A 942 -3.28 -16.86 7.13
N LEU A 943 -2.70 -16.99 5.94
CA LEU A 943 -1.29 -16.72 5.66
C LEU A 943 -1.09 -15.31 5.06
N HIS A 944 -2.16 -14.68 4.62
CA HIS A 944 -2.10 -13.41 3.91
C HIS A 944 -1.67 -12.28 4.84
N ILE A 945 -0.70 -11.51 4.37
CA ILE A 945 0.06 -10.54 5.16
C ILE A 945 -0.73 -9.29 5.56
N GLY A 946 -1.77 -8.96 4.79
CA GLY A 946 -2.70 -7.88 5.13
C GLY A 946 -3.91 -8.37 5.92
N GLY A 947 -3.88 -9.63 6.40
CA GLY A 947 -4.88 -10.19 7.30
C GLY A 947 -6.08 -10.83 6.59
N PRO A 948 -6.96 -11.47 7.35
CA PRO A 948 -8.07 -12.25 6.80
C PRO A 948 -9.20 -11.38 6.23
N HIS A 949 -9.45 -10.19 6.80
CA HIS A 949 -10.59 -9.34 6.39
C HIS A 949 -10.49 -8.86 4.95
N ILE A 950 -9.30 -8.47 4.50
CA ILE A 950 -9.10 -8.02 3.11
C ILE A 950 -9.30 -9.16 2.10
N ILE A 951 -9.04 -10.41 2.47
CA ILE A 951 -9.34 -11.56 1.60
C ILE A 951 -10.83 -11.84 1.60
N ARG A 952 -11.47 -11.89 2.79
CA ARG A 952 -12.93 -12.07 2.94
C ARG A 952 -13.75 -11.01 2.21
N ASN A 953 -13.22 -9.82 2.04
CA ASN A 953 -13.87 -8.77 1.25
C ASN A 953 -14.09 -9.13 -0.23
N TYR A 954 -13.39 -10.14 -0.76
CA TYR A 954 -13.41 -10.53 -2.18
C TYR A 954 -13.74 -12.01 -2.43
N VAL A 955 -14.01 -12.79 -1.38
CA VAL A 955 -14.43 -14.20 -1.59
C VAL A 955 -15.80 -14.23 -2.28
N GLY A 956 -15.97 -15.18 -3.19
CA GLY A 956 -17.12 -15.29 -4.08
C GLY A 956 -17.16 -14.27 -5.23
N LEU A 957 -16.11 -13.46 -5.43
CA LEU A 957 -16.07 -12.39 -6.44
C LEU A 957 -14.90 -12.55 -7.43
N ASP A 958 -14.96 -11.81 -8.53
CA ASP A 958 -13.78 -11.50 -9.37
C ASP A 958 -13.00 -10.32 -8.76
N ALA A 959 -11.86 -10.64 -8.15
CA ALA A 959 -10.95 -9.71 -7.48
C ALA A 959 -9.91 -9.08 -8.42
N THR A 960 -10.02 -9.25 -9.75
CA THR A 960 -9.01 -8.77 -10.72
C THR A 960 -8.69 -7.29 -10.56
N ALA A 961 -9.71 -6.45 -10.39
CA ALA A 961 -9.52 -5.01 -10.23
C ALA A 961 -8.75 -4.67 -8.94
N ALA A 962 -9.13 -5.29 -7.82
CA ALA A 962 -8.46 -5.11 -6.53
C ALA A 962 -7.01 -5.60 -6.57
N TYR A 963 -6.76 -6.77 -7.17
CA TYR A 963 -5.43 -7.32 -7.37
C TYR A 963 -4.52 -6.39 -8.19
N ARG A 964 -5.08 -5.76 -9.24
CA ARG A 964 -4.34 -4.80 -10.07
C ARG A 964 -4.08 -3.48 -9.35
N LYS A 965 -5.04 -2.99 -8.56
CA LYS A 965 -4.98 -1.71 -7.83
C LYS A 965 -3.79 -1.64 -6.87
N VAL A 966 -3.53 -2.73 -6.14
CA VAL A 966 -2.37 -2.85 -5.22
C VAL A 966 -1.08 -3.30 -5.93
N LEU A 967 -1.03 -3.21 -7.26
CA LEU A 967 0.13 -3.52 -8.11
C LEU A 967 0.64 -4.98 -8.01
N HIS A 968 -0.13 -5.91 -7.45
CA HIS A 968 0.31 -7.31 -7.35
C HIS A 968 0.65 -7.93 -8.71
N HIS A 969 -0.13 -7.60 -9.75
CA HIS A 969 0.12 -8.02 -11.15
C HIS A 969 1.44 -7.52 -11.76
N THR A 970 2.13 -6.57 -11.11
CA THR A 970 3.43 -6.06 -11.57
C THR A 970 4.61 -6.77 -10.87
N HIS A 971 4.31 -7.58 -9.85
CA HIS A 971 5.27 -8.31 -9.04
C HIS A 971 5.17 -9.80 -9.32
N ALA A 972 6.07 -10.30 -10.17
CA ALA A 972 6.04 -11.68 -10.66
C ALA A 972 6.11 -12.74 -9.55
N GLU A 973 6.70 -12.42 -8.40
CA GLU A 973 6.73 -13.30 -7.23
C GLU A 973 5.37 -13.44 -6.55
N ILE A 974 4.53 -12.40 -6.57
CA ILE A 974 3.17 -12.44 -6.00
C ILE A 974 2.29 -13.32 -6.89
N ASP A 975 2.37 -13.13 -8.22
CA ASP A 975 1.72 -14.01 -9.18
C ASP A 975 2.16 -15.49 -9.00
N ALA A 976 3.43 -15.71 -8.69
CA ALA A 976 3.97 -17.05 -8.45
C ALA A 976 3.49 -17.70 -7.16
N GLN A 977 3.35 -16.92 -6.08
CA GLN A 977 2.72 -17.40 -4.84
C GLN A 977 1.23 -17.69 -5.05
N LEU A 978 0.51 -16.80 -5.75
CA LEU A 978 -0.91 -16.98 -6.03
C LEU A 978 -1.18 -18.29 -6.82
N ALA A 979 -0.28 -18.66 -7.73
CA ALA A 979 -0.38 -19.90 -8.50
C ALA A 979 -0.39 -21.18 -7.64
N MET A 980 0.05 -21.13 -6.38
CA MET A 980 -0.03 -22.26 -5.45
C MET A 980 -1.47 -22.64 -5.08
N TYR A 981 -2.41 -21.70 -5.23
CA TYR A 981 -3.80 -21.82 -4.79
C TYR A 981 -4.79 -21.94 -5.96
N GLN A 982 -4.30 -21.99 -7.20
CA GLN A 982 -5.15 -22.06 -8.39
C GLN A 982 -5.82 -23.44 -8.51
N ILE A 983 -7.14 -23.45 -8.66
CA ILE A 983 -7.93 -24.69 -8.83
C ILE A 983 -8.53 -24.85 -10.22
N GLY A 984 -8.60 -23.79 -11.02
CA GLY A 984 -9.12 -23.85 -12.40
C GLY A 984 -9.44 -22.50 -12.99
N HIS A 985 -10.43 -22.43 -13.88
CA HIS A 985 -10.80 -21.20 -14.60
C HIS A 985 -12.31 -21.02 -14.71
N LEU A 986 -12.77 -19.77 -14.71
CA LEU A 986 -14.17 -19.47 -15.01
C LEU A 986 -14.50 -19.84 -16.46
N ARG A 987 -15.62 -20.54 -16.67
CA ARG A 987 -16.11 -20.89 -18.00
C ARG A 987 -16.59 -19.62 -18.71
N ARG A 988 -16.36 -19.59 -20.03
CA ARG A 988 -16.92 -18.57 -20.91
C ARG A 988 -18.13 -19.12 -21.63
N LEU A 989 -19.29 -18.52 -21.38
CA LEU A 989 -20.56 -18.85 -22.04
C LEU A 989 -20.57 -18.31 -23.49
N GLN A 990 -21.29 -19.00 -24.38
CA GLN A 990 -21.41 -18.65 -25.80
C GLN A 990 -22.83 -18.14 -26.11
N PHE A 991 -23.00 -16.82 -26.16
CA PHE A 991 -24.30 -16.20 -26.44
C PHE A 991 -24.56 -15.91 -27.94
N GLY A 992 -23.54 -16.02 -28.79
CA GLY A 992 -23.66 -15.70 -30.22
C GLY A 992 -24.05 -14.23 -30.49
N ALA A 993 -24.67 -13.97 -31.65
CA ALA A 993 -25.14 -12.63 -32.04
C ALA A 993 -26.57 -12.32 -31.54
N ARG A 994 -27.00 -12.96 -30.45
CA ARG A 994 -28.32 -12.76 -29.84
C ARG A 994 -28.39 -11.38 -29.20
N TRP A 995 -29.49 -10.70 -29.42
CA TRP A 995 -29.76 -9.38 -28.87
C TRP A 995 -31.23 -9.28 -28.45
N GLY A 996 -31.52 -8.33 -27.56
CA GLY A 996 -32.85 -7.98 -27.10
C GLY A 996 -32.98 -6.47 -26.95
N VAL A 997 -34.13 -6.01 -26.48
CA VAL A 997 -34.38 -4.59 -26.23
C VAL A 997 -34.32 -4.34 -24.73
N GLY A 998 -33.54 -3.34 -24.30
CA GLY A 998 -33.48 -2.90 -22.91
C GLY A 998 -33.78 -1.42 -22.78
N LEU A 999 -34.34 -1.03 -21.63
CA LEU A 999 -34.48 0.36 -21.23
C LEU A 999 -33.27 0.74 -20.35
N THR A 1000 -32.53 1.77 -20.74
CA THR A 1000 -31.47 2.38 -19.93
C THR A 1000 -31.85 3.81 -19.56
N GLU A 1001 -31.01 4.51 -18.80
CA GLU A 1001 -31.22 5.93 -18.47
C GLU A 1001 -31.32 6.83 -19.72
N ASP A 1002 -30.68 6.44 -20.83
CA ASP A 1002 -30.66 7.18 -22.10
C ASP A 1002 -31.82 6.81 -23.05
N GLY A 1003 -32.68 5.86 -22.65
CA GLY A 1003 -33.85 5.42 -23.42
C GLY A 1003 -33.82 3.95 -23.82
N LEU A 1004 -34.46 3.60 -24.94
CA LEU A 1004 -34.54 2.21 -25.44
C LEU A 1004 -33.33 1.88 -26.31
N HIS A 1005 -32.64 0.79 -26.01
CA HIS A 1005 -31.44 0.34 -26.74
C HIS A 1005 -31.52 -1.14 -27.10
N ALA A 1006 -30.93 -1.50 -28.25
CA ALA A 1006 -30.64 -2.89 -28.58
C ALA A 1006 -29.38 -3.33 -27.80
N LEU A 1007 -29.50 -4.39 -27.00
CA LEU A 1007 -28.43 -4.90 -26.16
C LEU A 1007 -28.12 -6.35 -26.53
N PRO A 1008 -26.84 -6.76 -26.55
CA PRO A 1008 -26.51 -8.17 -26.73
C PRO A 1008 -26.89 -8.97 -25.48
N LEU A 1009 -27.23 -10.25 -25.66
CA LEU A 1009 -27.58 -11.16 -24.55
C LEU A 1009 -26.47 -11.27 -23.50
N GLU A 1010 -25.20 -11.09 -23.91
CA GLU A 1010 -24.06 -11.03 -22.99
C GLU A 1010 -24.17 -9.89 -21.96
N GLU A 1011 -24.71 -8.73 -22.34
CA GLU A 1011 -24.90 -7.61 -21.41
C GLU A 1011 -26.00 -7.89 -20.39
N LEU A 1012 -27.05 -8.64 -20.76
CA LEU A 1012 -28.03 -9.13 -19.79
C LEU A 1012 -27.35 -10.06 -18.77
N PHE A 1013 -26.60 -11.07 -19.23
CA PHE A 1013 -25.84 -11.96 -18.33
C PHE A 1013 -24.87 -11.18 -17.42
N ARG A 1014 -24.14 -10.20 -17.96
CA ARG A 1014 -23.24 -9.34 -17.18
C ARG A 1014 -23.99 -8.54 -16.11
N THR A 1015 -25.22 -8.13 -16.39
CA THR A 1015 -26.07 -7.44 -15.39
C THR A 1015 -26.44 -8.38 -14.24
N TRP A 1016 -26.86 -9.62 -14.54
CA TRP A 1016 -27.10 -10.66 -13.53
C TRP A 1016 -25.84 -10.95 -12.68
N VAL A 1017 -24.67 -11.06 -13.32
CA VAL A 1017 -23.39 -11.28 -12.62
C VAL A 1017 -23.01 -10.07 -11.74
N ARG A 1018 -23.17 -8.84 -12.23
CA ARG A 1018 -22.92 -7.63 -11.44
C ARG A 1018 -23.83 -7.59 -10.21
N PHE A 1019 -25.10 -7.94 -10.36
CA PHE A 1019 -26.06 -7.96 -9.27
C PHE A 1019 -25.69 -9.00 -8.20
N VAL A 1020 -25.35 -10.25 -8.59
CA VAL A 1020 -24.92 -11.26 -7.59
C VAL A 1020 -23.60 -10.88 -6.91
N TYR A 1021 -22.66 -10.25 -7.64
CA TYR A 1021 -21.41 -9.77 -7.04
C TYR A 1021 -21.62 -8.61 -6.07
N LEU A 1022 -22.60 -7.74 -6.33
CA LEU A 1022 -23.01 -6.71 -5.38
C LEU A 1022 -23.57 -7.36 -4.09
N LEU A 1023 -24.49 -8.32 -4.22
CA LEU A 1023 -25.05 -9.06 -3.08
C LEU A 1023 -23.98 -9.76 -2.24
N VAL A 1024 -23.07 -10.50 -2.88
CA VAL A 1024 -21.95 -11.18 -2.20
C VAL A 1024 -21.01 -10.16 -1.54
N GLY A 1025 -20.72 -9.05 -2.21
CA GLY A 1025 -19.92 -7.96 -1.63
C GLY A 1025 -20.56 -7.34 -0.39
N MET A 1026 -21.89 -7.15 -0.40
CA MET A 1026 -22.67 -6.68 0.74
C MET A 1026 -22.69 -7.70 1.88
N GLU A 1027 -22.86 -8.99 1.57
CA GLU A 1027 -22.84 -10.10 2.55
C GLU A 1027 -21.48 -10.19 3.26
N ASN A 1028 -20.38 -10.10 2.50
CA ASN A 1028 -19.02 -10.09 3.02
C ASN A 1028 -18.79 -8.89 3.96
N ALA A 1029 -19.21 -7.70 3.56
CA ALA A 1029 -19.08 -6.48 4.36
C ALA A 1029 -19.92 -6.54 5.65
N LEU A 1030 -21.17 -6.97 5.56
CA LEU A 1030 -22.09 -7.09 6.69
C LEU A 1030 -21.63 -8.14 7.71
N THR A 1031 -21.08 -9.26 7.21
CA THR A 1031 -20.47 -10.30 8.07
C THR A 1031 -19.28 -9.75 8.85
N ALA A 1032 -18.40 -8.97 8.20
CA ALA A 1032 -17.28 -8.32 8.88
C ALA A 1032 -17.76 -7.30 9.93
N ASP A 1033 -18.78 -6.52 9.58
CA ASP A 1033 -19.36 -5.48 10.43
C ASP A 1033 -19.96 -6.05 11.73
N TYR A 1034 -20.81 -7.08 11.60
CA TYR A 1034 -21.38 -7.79 12.76
C TYR A 1034 -20.34 -8.62 13.53
N GLY A 1035 -19.23 -9.02 12.90
CA GLY A 1035 -18.09 -9.66 13.54
C GLY A 1035 -17.49 -8.83 14.69
N PHE A 1036 -17.71 -7.51 14.72
CA PHE A 1036 -17.33 -6.67 15.85
C PHE A 1036 -17.94 -7.11 17.19
N THR A 1037 -19.13 -7.70 17.17
CA THR A 1037 -19.86 -8.10 18.39
C THR A 1037 -19.12 -9.16 19.22
N THR A 1038 -18.28 -9.97 18.57
CA THR A 1038 -17.48 -11.02 19.22
C THR A 1038 -16.08 -10.56 19.61
N SER A 1039 -15.73 -9.30 19.33
CA SER A 1039 -14.42 -8.73 19.66
C SER A 1039 -14.38 -8.24 21.11
N VAL A 1040 -13.19 -8.21 21.72
CA VAL A 1040 -12.94 -7.50 22.98
C VAL A 1040 -12.68 -6.03 22.65
N THR A 1041 -13.69 -5.18 22.88
CA THR A 1041 -13.67 -3.77 22.49
C THR A 1041 -13.06 -2.87 23.56
N THR A 1042 -13.18 -3.27 24.83
CA THR A 1042 -12.65 -2.56 26.00
C THR A 1042 -12.05 -3.54 27.01
N LEU A 1043 -11.17 -3.06 27.91
CA LEU A 1043 -10.55 -3.91 28.94
C LEU A 1043 -11.60 -4.58 29.84
N GLY A 1044 -11.46 -5.90 30.05
CA GLY A 1044 -12.29 -6.68 30.97
C GLY A 1044 -13.65 -7.10 30.41
N GLU A 1045 -13.90 -6.87 29.12
CA GLU A 1045 -15.12 -7.30 28.44
C GLU A 1045 -15.10 -8.81 28.08
N ASP A 1046 -16.22 -9.52 28.30
CA ASP A 1046 -16.43 -10.86 27.76
C ASP A 1046 -16.78 -10.76 26.27
N PRO A 1047 -16.01 -11.39 25.35
CA PRO A 1047 -16.31 -11.36 23.92
C PRO A 1047 -17.70 -11.94 23.56
N ARG A 1048 -18.32 -12.76 24.42
CA ARG A 1048 -19.66 -13.34 24.21
C ARG A 1048 -20.79 -12.39 24.62
N GLU A 1049 -20.48 -11.35 25.39
CA GLU A 1049 -21.45 -10.36 25.83
C GLU A 1049 -21.63 -9.28 24.76
N LEU A 1050 -22.88 -8.98 24.42
CA LEU A 1050 -23.23 -7.79 23.66
C LEU A 1050 -23.38 -6.64 24.65
N THR A 1051 -22.33 -5.85 24.87
CA THR A 1051 -22.36 -4.68 25.76
C THR A 1051 -23.16 -3.52 25.14
N PRO A 1052 -23.61 -2.53 25.93
CA PRO A 1052 -24.25 -1.33 25.38
C PRO A 1052 -23.43 -0.67 24.27
N PHE A 1053 -22.10 -0.60 24.46
CA PHE A 1053 -21.18 -0.08 23.46
C PHE A 1053 -21.22 -0.86 22.14
N LYS A 1054 -21.30 -2.19 22.17
CA LYS A 1054 -21.43 -3.01 20.94
C LYS A 1054 -22.82 -2.91 20.33
N ALA A 1055 -23.86 -2.89 21.16
CA ALA A 1055 -25.25 -2.84 20.72
C ALA A 1055 -25.53 -1.62 19.85
N GLN A 1056 -24.99 -0.44 20.18
CA GLN A 1056 -25.16 0.76 19.36
C GLN A 1056 -24.67 0.55 17.91
N TYR A 1057 -23.54 -0.16 17.71
CA TYR A 1057 -23.00 -0.42 16.38
C TYR A 1057 -23.81 -1.47 15.61
N VAL A 1058 -24.52 -2.38 16.30
CA VAL A 1058 -25.46 -3.30 15.65
C VAL A 1058 -26.67 -2.53 15.13
N LEU A 1059 -27.21 -1.62 15.93
CA LEU A 1059 -28.31 -0.74 15.51
C LEU A 1059 -27.91 0.12 14.30
N GLU A 1060 -26.70 0.68 14.33
CA GLU A 1060 -26.18 1.48 13.21
C GLU A 1060 -25.89 0.65 11.96
N ALA A 1061 -25.38 -0.58 12.12
CA ALA A 1061 -25.20 -1.49 11.00
C ALA A 1061 -26.54 -1.84 10.34
N HIS A 1062 -27.58 -2.14 11.13
CA HIS A 1062 -28.93 -2.40 10.62
C HIS A 1062 -29.55 -1.15 9.95
N ARG A 1063 -29.42 0.03 10.56
CA ARG A 1063 -29.87 1.29 9.96
C ARG A 1063 -29.20 1.53 8.61
N ARG A 1064 -27.87 1.42 8.55
CA ARG A 1064 -27.09 1.54 7.31
C ARG A 1064 -27.49 0.47 6.29
N PHE A 1065 -27.73 -0.76 6.73
CA PHE A 1065 -28.21 -1.83 5.86
C PHE A 1065 -29.54 -1.48 5.21
N MET A 1066 -30.50 -0.94 5.96
CA MET A 1066 -31.77 -0.52 5.38
C MET A 1066 -31.57 0.64 4.39
N VAL A 1067 -30.93 1.73 4.83
CA VAL A 1067 -31.00 2.99 4.07
C VAL A 1067 -29.90 3.14 3.02
N SER A 1068 -28.71 2.59 3.25
CA SER A 1068 -27.59 2.69 2.28
C SER A 1068 -27.48 1.47 1.35
N TYR A 1069 -27.95 0.31 1.80
CA TYR A 1069 -27.74 -0.97 1.10
C TYR A 1069 -29.03 -1.42 0.43
N LEU A 1070 -30.09 -1.67 1.20
CA LEU A 1070 -31.34 -2.22 0.71
C LEU A 1070 -32.08 -1.23 -0.21
N ASP A 1071 -32.14 0.05 0.15
CA ASP A 1071 -32.80 1.07 -0.69
C ASP A 1071 -32.13 1.18 -2.07
N GLY A 1072 -30.80 1.32 -2.13
CA GLY A 1072 -30.07 1.38 -3.41
C GLY A 1072 -30.22 0.08 -4.22
N LEU A 1073 -30.15 -1.07 -3.55
CA LEU A 1073 -30.32 -2.37 -4.19
C LEU A 1073 -31.71 -2.52 -4.83
N VAL A 1074 -32.78 -2.10 -4.16
CA VAL A 1074 -34.16 -2.29 -4.65
C VAL A 1074 -34.56 -1.23 -5.66
N HIS A 1075 -34.23 0.04 -5.40
CA HIS A 1075 -34.70 1.16 -6.23
C HIS A 1075 -33.85 1.38 -7.50
N GLU A 1076 -32.57 1.00 -7.49
CA GLU A 1076 -31.66 1.18 -8.64
C GLU A 1076 -31.37 -0.18 -9.31
N GLU A 1077 -30.72 -1.09 -8.58
CA GLU A 1077 -30.08 -2.27 -9.17
C GLU A 1077 -31.07 -3.38 -9.56
N LEU A 1078 -31.99 -3.75 -8.65
CA LEU A 1078 -32.99 -4.79 -8.90
C LEU A 1078 -34.03 -4.33 -9.92
N ARG A 1079 -34.42 -3.04 -9.88
CA ARG A 1079 -35.27 -2.42 -10.92
C ARG A 1079 -34.62 -2.55 -12.29
N THR A 1080 -33.33 -2.22 -12.42
CA THR A 1080 -32.59 -2.35 -13.69
C THR A 1080 -32.54 -3.80 -14.16
N LEU A 1081 -32.25 -4.74 -13.25
CA LEU A 1081 -32.24 -6.17 -13.55
C LEU A 1081 -33.60 -6.65 -14.08
N TRP A 1082 -34.69 -6.24 -13.45
CA TRP A 1082 -36.06 -6.53 -13.87
C TRP A 1082 -36.34 -5.99 -15.28
N GLN A 1083 -36.14 -4.69 -15.50
CA GLN A 1083 -36.45 -4.03 -16.76
C GLN A 1083 -35.70 -4.65 -17.95
N LEU A 1084 -34.41 -4.95 -17.77
CA LEU A 1084 -33.63 -5.63 -18.80
C LEU A 1084 -34.10 -7.07 -19.02
N THR A 1085 -34.42 -7.81 -17.95
CA THR A 1085 -34.88 -9.20 -18.08
C THR A 1085 -36.22 -9.28 -18.81
N VAL A 1086 -37.18 -8.40 -18.47
CA VAL A 1086 -38.47 -8.31 -19.17
C VAL A 1086 -38.29 -8.02 -20.66
N GLY A 1087 -37.46 -7.02 -20.98
CA GLY A 1087 -37.23 -6.62 -22.37
C GLY A 1087 -36.63 -7.72 -23.25
N PHE A 1088 -35.96 -8.72 -22.66
CA PHE A 1088 -35.49 -9.90 -23.36
C PHE A 1088 -36.50 -11.06 -23.36
N CYS A 1089 -37.21 -11.29 -22.25
CA CYS A 1089 -37.94 -12.54 -22.03
C CYS A 1089 -39.45 -12.46 -22.33
N ASP A 1090 -40.08 -11.29 -22.17
CA ASP A 1090 -41.51 -11.15 -22.43
C ASP A 1090 -41.87 -9.71 -22.89
N PRO A 1091 -42.11 -9.49 -24.20
CA PRO A 1091 -42.45 -8.18 -24.73
C PRO A 1091 -43.87 -7.71 -24.37
N HIS A 1092 -44.70 -8.56 -23.76
CA HIS A 1092 -46.08 -8.24 -23.38
C HIS A 1092 -46.23 -7.85 -21.91
N LEU A 1093 -45.20 -8.08 -21.09
CA LEU A 1093 -45.23 -7.73 -19.68
C LEU A 1093 -44.94 -6.23 -19.47
N ASP A 1094 -45.74 -5.56 -18.63
CA ASP A 1094 -45.52 -4.14 -18.32
C ASP A 1094 -44.28 -4.00 -17.44
N ILE A 1095 -43.23 -3.38 -17.99
CA ILE A 1095 -41.97 -3.10 -17.27
C ILE A 1095 -42.17 -2.32 -15.96
N ARG A 1096 -43.29 -1.61 -15.80
CA ARG A 1096 -43.65 -0.84 -14.59
C ARG A 1096 -44.32 -1.70 -13.50
N SER A 1097 -44.63 -2.97 -13.76
CA SER A 1097 -45.25 -3.85 -12.76
C SER A 1097 -44.42 -3.93 -11.47
N PHE A 1098 -43.09 -4.01 -11.61
CA PHE A 1098 -42.16 -3.99 -10.49
C PHE A 1098 -42.28 -2.72 -9.65
N ASP A 1099 -42.46 -1.55 -10.28
CA ASP A 1099 -42.62 -0.28 -9.57
C ASP A 1099 -43.94 -0.19 -8.82
N ILE A 1100 -44.99 -0.79 -9.39
CA ILE A 1100 -46.31 -0.90 -8.74
C ILE A 1100 -46.20 -1.80 -7.50
N ASP A 1101 -45.55 -2.97 -7.64
CA ASP A 1101 -45.36 -3.92 -6.54
C ASP A 1101 -44.48 -3.32 -5.44
N LEU A 1102 -43.41 -2.63 -5.80
CA LEU A 1102 -42.53 -1.92 -4.88
C LEU A 1102 -43.26 -0.79 -4.13
N ALA A 1103 -44.09 -0.01 -4.82
CA ALA A 1103 -44.91 1.04 -4.21
C ALA A 1103 -45.95 0.45 -3.25
N ALA A 1104 -46.61 -0.65 -3.66
CA ALA A 1104 -47.56 -1.37 -2.82
C ALA A 1104 -46.89 -1.95 -1.57
N MET A 1105 -45.69 -2.52 -1.71
CA MET A 1105 -44.90 -3.01 -0.57
C MET A 1105 -44.53 -1.88 0.39
N SER A 1106 -43.98 -0.78 -0.14
CA SER A 1106 -43.51 0.36 0.65
C SER A 1106 -44.62 1.05 1.46
N ALA A 1107 -45.87 0.97 1.00
CA ALA A 1107 -47.04 1.54 1.69
C ALA A 1107 -47.53 0.71 2.89
N ARG A 1108 -46.99 -0.48 3.13
CA ARG A 1108 -47.47 -1.38 4.18
C ARG A 1108 -46.97 -0.99 5.57
N SER A 1109 -47.78 -1.26 6.59
CA SER A 1109 -47.49 -0.88 7.98
C SER A 1109 -46.32 -1.65 8.61
N ASP A 1110 -46.02 -2.86 8.13
CA ASP A 1110 -44.85 -3.63 8.58
C ASP A 1110 -43.52 -3.02 8.11
N VAL A 1111 -43.46 -2.46 6.90
CA VAL A 1111 -42.29 -1.72 6.40
C VAL A 1111 -42.03 -0.48 7.27
N GLY A 1112 -43.08 0.28 7.58
CA GLY A 1112 -42.99 1.44 8.46
C GLY A 1112 -42.51 1.08 9.87
N LEU A 1113 -43.01 -0.03 10.44
CA LEU A 1113 -42.56 -0.52 11.76
C LEU A 1113 -41.06 -0.85 11.75
N VAL A 1114 -40.59 -1.62 10.78
CA VAL A 1114 -39.18 -2.03 10.70
C VAL A 1114 -38.28 -0.80 10.58
N ARG A 1115 -38.56 0.10 9.63
CA ARG A 1115 -37.76 1.30 9.39
C ARG A 1115 -37.67 2.22 10.60
N ASN A 1116 -38.78 2.37 11.34
CA ASN A 1116 -38.81 3.24 12.51
C ASN A 1116 -38.40 2.55 13.83
N SER A 1117 -38.19 1.22 13.81
CA SER A 1117 -37.87 0.46 15.03
C SER A 1117 -36.50 0.82 15.62
N VAL A 1118 -35.50 1.13 14.79
CA VAL A 1118 -34.14 1.46 15.25
C VAL A 1118 -34.14 2.60 16.26
N SER A 1119 -34.89 3.67 16.01
CA SER A 1119 -34.94 4.85 16.87
C SER A 1119 -35.55 4.52 18.24
N ALA A 1120 -36.62 3.71 18.26
CA ALA A 1120 -37.20 3.22 19.52
C ALA A 1120 -36.23 2.33 20.31
N VAL A 1121 -35.50 1.41 19.65
CA VAL A 1121 -34.52 0.55 20.32
C VAL A 1121 -33.32 1.34 20.83
N LYS A 1122 -32.92 2.38 20.10
CA LYS A 1122 -31.86 3.30 20.52
C LYS A 1122 -32.25 4.10 21.75
N GLU A 1123 -33.49 4.57 21.86
CA GLU A 1123 -34.01 5.22 23.07
C GLU A 1123 -33.95 4.27 24.27
N LEU A 1124 -34.35 3.00 24.11
CA LEU A 1124 -34.23 1.98 25.15
C LEU A 1124 -32.76 1.76 25.58
N LEU A 1125 -31.85 1.66 24.61
CA LEU A 1125 -30.42 1.53 24.87
C LEU A 1125 -29.86 2.69 25.71
N LEU A 1126 -30.27 3.93 25.39
CA LEU A 1126 -29.80 5.14 26.08
C LEU A 1126 -30.47 5.36 27.45
N ALA A 1127 -31.73 4.93 27.62
CA ALA A 1127 -32.41 4.94 28.91
C ALA A 1127 -31.72 4.02 29.93
N GLY A 1128 -31.15 2.90 29.45
CA GLY A 1128 -30.49 1.89 30.28
C GLY A 1128 -31.46 0.93 30.97
N ASP A 1129 -32.74 0.98 30.62
CA ASP A 1129 -33.80 0.09 31.11
C ASP A 1129 -33.91 -1.15 30.20
N ASP A 1130 -34.08 -2.34 30.79
CA ASP A 1130 -34.24 -3.65 30.10
C ASP A 1130 -33.28 -3.94 28.93
N PHE A 1131 -31.97 -3.92 29.20
CA PHE A 1131 -30.94 -4.23 28.21
C PHE A 1131 -31.02 -5.64 27.60
N ARG A 1132 -31.79 -6.57 28.22
CA ARG A 1132 -32.06 -7.89 27.64
C ARG A 1132 -32.91 -7.78 26.38
N GLN A 1133 -33.93 -6.93 26.39
CA GLN A 1133 -34.77 -6.65 25.24
C GLN A 1133 -33.96 -6.06 24.07
N VAL A 1134 -33.08 -5.08 24.36
CA VAL A 1134 -32.17 -4.48 23.36
C VAL A 1134 -31.27 -5.54 22.74
N THR A 1135 -30.69 -6.42 23.57
CA THR A 1135 -29.82 -7.50 23.09
C THR A 1135 -30.57 -8.49 22.19
N ALA A 1136 -31.80 -8.85 22.54
CA ALA A 1136 -32.64 -9.72 21.72
C ALA A 1136 -32.93 -9.09 20.35
N LEU A 1137 -33.32 -7.82 20.32
CA LEU A 1137 -33.60 -7.06 19.09
C LEU A 1137 -32.36 -6.92 18.21
N CYS A 1138 -31.19 -6.61 18.78
CA CYS A 1138 -29.93 -6.56 18.03
C CYS A 1138 -29.62 -7.89 17.31
N ARG A 1139 -29.86 -9.02 17.98
CA ARG A 1139 -29.65 -10.36 17.38
C ARG A 1139 -30.66 -10.65 16.28
N ILE A 1140 -31.91 -10.22 16.47
CA ILE A 1140 -32.98 -10.32 15.45
C ILE A 1140 -32.59 -9.54 14.18
N TYR A 1141 -32.18 -8.28 14.32
CA TYR A 1141 -31.73 -7.45 13.19
C TYR A 1141 -30.56 -8.10 12.44
N ALA A 1142 -29.49 -8.44 13.15
CA ALA A 1142 -28.29 -9.00 12.53
C ALA A 1142 -28.58 -10.31 11.77
N HIS A 1143 -29.44 -11.17 12.33
CA HIS A 1143 -29.85 -12.40 11.67
C HIS A 1143 -30.72 -12.14 10.43
N ALA A 1144 -31.70 -11.24 10.54
CA ALA A 1144 -32.62 -10.92 9.47
C ALA A 1144 -31.90 -10.32 8.24
N ASP A 1145 -30.94 -9.42 8.47
CA ASP A 1145 -30.21 -8.75 7.39
C ASP A 1145 -29.34 -9.73 6.58
N VAL A 1146 -28.61 -10.60 7.28
CA VAL A 1146 -27.80 -11.66 6.65
C VAL A 1146 -28.68 -12.65 5.91
N GLN A 1147 -29.83 -13.02 6.49
CA GLN A 1147 -30.77 -13.94 5.86
C GLN A 1147 -31.36 -13.34 4.57
N LEU A 1148 -31.71 -12.05 4.55
CA LEU A 1148 -32.22 -11.39 3.34
C LEU A 1148 -31.20 -11.44 2.19
N LEU A 1149 -29.94 -11.11 2.45
CA LEU A 1149 -28.90 -11.18 1.42
C LEU A 1149 -28.71 -12.61 0.89
N ARG A 1150 -28.83 -13.62 1.75
CA ARG A 1150 -28.79 -15.02 1.34
C ARG A 1150 -30.00 -15.41 0.48
N ASP A 1151 -31.20 -15.00 0.88
CA ASP A 1151 -32.44 -15.27 0.13
C ASP A 1151 -32.35 -14.64 -1.28
N LEU A 1152 -31.92 -13.36 -1.36
CA LEU A 1152 -31.69 -12.65 -2.61
C LEU A 1152 -30.63 -13.33 -3.48
N LYS A 1153 -29.48 -13.69 -2.89
CA LYS A 1153 -28.39 -14.37 -3.59
C LYS A 1153 -28.88 -15.69 -4.19
N ASN A 1154 -29.65 -16.47 -3.45
CA ASN A 1154 -30.19 -17.75 -3.94
C ASN A 1154 -31.13 -17.56 -5.14
N ALA A 1155 -32.06 -16.59 -5.06
CA ALA A 1155 -32.96 -16.28 -6.18
C ALA A 1155 -32.18 -15.87 -7.43
N VAL A 1156 -31.17 -15.00 -7.29
CA VAL A 1156 -30.36 -14.52 -8.41
C VAL A 1156 -29.50 -15.63 -9.02
N LEU A 1157 -28.96 -16.53 -8.18
CA LEU A 1157 -28.17 -17.66 -8.64
C LEU A 1157 -28.98 -18.66 -9.47
N GLU A 1158 -30.28 -18.79 -9.22
CA GLU A 1158 -31.17 -19.60 -10.07
C GLU A 1158 -31.23 -19.04 -11.51
N GLY A 1159 -31.37 -17.73 -11.64
CA GLY A 1159 -31.33 -17.06 -12.96
C GLY A 1159 -29.96 -17.18 -13.63
N ILE A 1160 -28.85 -17.01 -12.90
CA ILE A 1160 -27.50 -17.21 -13.43
C ILE A 1160 -27.29 -18.64 -13.94
N ARG A 1161 -27.78 -19.65 -13.21
CA ARG A 1161 -27.71 -21.06 -13.64
C ARG A 1161 -28.48 -21.30 -14.94
N ALA A 1162 -29.58 -20.59 -15.18
CA ALA A 1162 -30.28 -20.67 -16.46
C ALA A 1162 -29.38 -20.20 -17.63
N PHE A 1163 -28.63 -19.10 -17.47
CA PHE A 1163 -27.63 -18.70 -18.47
C PHE A 1163 -26.53 -19.73 -18.65
N GLU A 1164 -26.03 -20.30 -17.56
CA GLU A 1164 -24.96 -21.29 -17.58
C GLU A 1164 -25.40 -22.60 -18.27
N ILE A 1165 -26.65 -23.03 -18.11
CA ILE A 1165 -27.18 -24.25 -18.71
C ILE A 1165 -27.57 -24.04 -20.19
N HIS A 1166 -28.25 -22.94 -20.51
CA HIS A 1166 -28.89 -22.76 -21.82
C HIS A 1166 -28.14 -21.81 -22.78
N GLU A 1167 -27.14 -21.06 -22.28
CA GLU A 1167 -26.29 -20.15 -23.05
C GLU A 1167 -27.07 -19.26 -24.04
N ALA A 1168 -26.86 -19.40 -25.35
CA ALA A 1168 -27.51 -18.60 -26.39
C ALA A 1168 -29.04 -18.77 -26.48
N ASP A 1169 -29.59 -19.86 -25.95
CA ASP A 1169 -31.02 -20.20 -26.03
C ASP A 1169 -31.75 -19.99 -24.69
N VAL A 1170 -31.10 -19.29 -23.74
CA VAL A 1170 -31.66 -19.04 -22.40
C VAL A 1170 -33.00 -18.30 -22.45
N VAL A 1171 -33.19 -17.39 -23.41
CA VAL A 1171 -34.43 -16.62 -23.52
C VAL A 1171 -35.59 -17.53 -23.91
N GLU A 1172 -35.38 -18.41 -24.90
CA GLU A 1172 -36.41 -19.31 -25.39
C GLU A 1172 -36.67 -20.50 -24.45
N GLN A 1173 -35.63 -21.03 -23.80
CA GLN A 1173 -35.74 -22.24 -22.97
C GLN A 1173 -35.98 -21.95 -21.49
N ALA A 1174 -35.54 -20.78 -21.00
CA ALA A 1174 -35.54 -20.45 -19.58
C ALA A 1174 -35.91 -18.98 -19.29
N GLY A 1175 -36.53 -18.26 -20.24
CA GLY A 1175 -36.97 -16.87 -20.01
C GLY A 1175 -37.95 -16.74 -18.84
N ALA A 1176 -38.86 -17.70 -18.68
CA ALA A 1176 -39.75 -17.76 -17.52
C ALA A 1176 -38.99 -17.93 -16.19
N THR A 1177 -37.92 -18.73 -16.18
CA THR A 1177 -37.05 -18.89 -15.01
C THR A 1177 -36.34 -17.59 -14.66
N LEU A 1178 -35.84 -16.84 -15.66
CA LEU A 1178 -35.21 -15.53 -15.44
C LEU A 1178 -36.19 -14.51 -14.83
N LEU A 1179 -37.41 -14.45 -15.37
CA LEU A 1179 -38.47 -13.58 -14.84
C LEU A 1179 -38.86 -13.97 -13.41
N ASN A 1180 -39.04 -15.27 -13.15
CA ASN A 1180 -39.37 -15.77 -11.82
C ASN A 1180 -38.25 -15.47 -10.81
N ALA A 1181 -36.99 -15.68 -11.18
CA ALA A 1181 -35.84 -15.39 -10.31
C ALA A 1181 -35.78 -13.90 -9.91
N ALA A 1182 -36.06 -12.98 -10.85
CA ALA A 1182 -36.11 -11.55 -10.56
C ALA A 1182 -37.31 -11.17 -9.67
N HIS A 1183 -38.47 -11.79 -9.86
CA HIS A 1183 -39.63 -11.64 -8.98
C HIS A 1183 -39.41 -12.21 -7.57
N GLU A 1184 -38.81 -13.39 -7.45
CA GLU A 1184 -38.46 -14.02 -6.18
C GLU A 1184 -37.50 -13.15 -5.36
N ALA A 1185 -36.59 -12.43 -6.02
CA ALA A 1185 -35.75 -11.45 -5.35
C ALA A 1185 -36.57 -10.32 -4.69
N LEU A 1186 -37.60 -9.77 -5.37
CA LEU A 1186 -38.50 -8.77 -4.76
C LEU A 1186 -39.36 -9.38 -3.65
N ALA A 1187 -39.85 -10.61 -3.85
CA ALA A 1187 -40.62 -11.35 -2.83
C ALA A 1187 -39.78 -11.59 -1.56
N ALA A 1188 -38.48 -11.88 -1.68
CA ALA A 1188 -37.58 -12.02 -0.54
C ALA A 1188 -37.51 -10.74 0.32
N VAL A 1189 -37.46 -9.56 -0.31
CA VAL A 1189 -37.49 -8.26 0.39
C VAL A 1189 -38.81 -8.06 1.13
N SER A 1190 -39.94 -8.36 0.47
CA SER A 1190 -41.27 -8.28 1.07
C SER A 1190 -41.41 -9.21 2.30
N ALA A 1191 -40.90 -10.43 2.18
CA ALA A 1191 -40.92 -11.42 3.25
C ALA A 1191 -39.98 -11.05 4.42
N TYR A 1192 -38.84 -10.40 4.15
CA TYR A 1192 -37.97 -9.84 5.18
C TYR A 1192 -38.71 -8.84 6.07
N TYR A 1193 -39.40 -7.85 5.48
CA TYR A 1193 -40.15 -6.86 6.25
C TYR A 1193 -41.26 -7.49 7.09
N GLN A 1194 -41.98 -8.48 6.54
CA GLN A 1194 -43.03 -9.21 7.26
C GLN A 1194 -42.48 -9.94 8.49
N ARG A 1195 -41.48 -10.80 8.28
CA ARG A 1195 -40.89 -11.63 9.34
C ARG A 1195 -40.27 -10.75 10.43
N LEU A 1196 -39.52 -9.73 10.02
CA LEU A 1196 -38.84 -8.84 10.96
C LEU A 1196 -39.86 -8.02 11.77
N ALA A 1197 -40.92 -7.50 11.14
CA ALA A 1197 -41.98 -6.80 11.85
C ALA A 1197 -42.69 -7.69 12.88
N GLU A 1198 -42.95 -8.97 12.55
CA GLU A 1198 -43.53 -9.94 13.50
C GLU A 1198 -42.61 -10.16 14.71
N GLN A 1199 -41.31 -10.36 14.47
CA GLN A 1199 -40.31 -10.54 15.52
C GLN A 1199 -40.17 -9.29 16.40
N ILE A 1200 -40.17 -8.09 15.82
CA ILE A 1200 -40.14 -6.80 16.54
C ILE A 1200 -41.38 -6.64 17.43
N ARG A 1201 -42.58 -6.92 16.91
CA ARG A 1201 -43.82 -6.89 17.72
C ARG A 1201 -43.79 -7.92 18.85
N GLY A 1202 -43.22 -9.10 18.60
CA GLY A 1202 -43.02 -10.13 19.61
C GLY A 1202 -42.13 -9.69 20.77
N GLN A 1203 -41.26 -8.69 20.57
CA GLN A 1203 -40.48 -8.05 21.63
C GLN A 1203 -41.19 -6.85 22.26
N GLY A 1204 -42.44 -6.53 21.89
CA GLY A 1204 -43.22 -5.44 22.50
C GLY A 1204 -42.93 -4.04 21.96
N ILE A 1205 -42.19 -3.91 20.86
CA ILE A 1205 -41.95 -2.62 20.21
C ILE A 1205 -43.17 -2.25 19.34
N THR A 1206 -43.77 -1.10 19.63
CA THR A 1206 -44.84 -0.50 18.82
C THR A 1206 -44.45 0.93 18.48
N VAL A 1207 -44.34 1.26 17.19
CA VAL A 1207 -43.94 2.60 16.74
C VAL A 1207 -45.11 3.23 16.00
N ASN A 1208 -45.62 4.36 16.51
CA ASN A 1208 -46.67 5.16 15.88
C ASN A 1208 -46.04 6.47 15.40
N GLY A 1209 -45.65 6.55 14.13
CA GLY A 1209 -45.04 7.75 13.58
C GLY A 1209 -44.79 7.65 12.08
N ALA A 1210 -44.67 8.80 11.41
CA ALA A 1210 -44.26 8.89 10.01
C ALA A 1210 -42.85 8.28 9.82
N VAL A 1211 -42.58 7.75 8.63
CA VAL A 1211 -41.27 7.21 8.25
C VAL A 1211 -40.20 8.27 8.51
N GLU A 1212 -39.13 7.91 9.24
CA GLU A 1212 -37.97 8.80 9.42
C GLU A 1212 -37.52 9.36 8.05
N GLU A 1213 -37.26 10.67 7.98
CA GLU A 1213 -36.80 11.32 6.74
C GLU A 1213 -35.61 10.59 6.13
N ALA A 1214 -35.53 10.62 4.79
CA ALA A 1214 -34.37 10.16 4.04
C ALA A 1214 -33.09 10.79 4.61
N ILE A 1215 -31.98 10.06 4.51
CA ILE A 1215 -30.63 10.54 4.85
C ILE A 1215 -30.48 11.99 4.35
N PRO A 1216 -30.14 12.96 5.22
CA PRO A 1216 -29.79 14.30 4.79
C PRO A 1216 -28.74 14.21 3.68
N VAL A 1217 -28.99 14.87 2.54
CA VAL A 1217 -28.08 14.91 1.38
C VAL A 1217 -26.71 15.51 1.75
N ASP A 1218 -26.64 16.19 2.89
CA ASP A 1218 -25.40 16.66 3.48
C ASP A 1218 -24.54 15.49 3.96
N ARG A 1219 -23.27 15.52 3.55
CA ARG A 1219 -22.24 14.49 3.68
C ARG A 1219 -21.83 14.10 5.12
N GLY A 1220 -22.70 14.31 6.10
CA GLY A 1220 -22.54 13.92 7.50
C GLY A 1220 -23.62 12.92 7.89
N LEU A 1221 -23.38 11.64 7.62
CA LEU A 1221 -24.21 10.57 8.18
C LEU A 1221 -24.02 10.47 9.71
N PRO A 1222 -25.06 9.99 10.45
CA PRO A 1222 -25.00 9.79 11.89
C PRO A 1222 -23.83 8.86 12.23
N GLY A 1223 -23.01 9.22 13.22
CA GLY A 1223 -21.87 8.41 13.64
C GLY A 1223 -20.59 9.18 13.93
N HIS A 1224 -20.38 10.34 13.29
CA HIS A 1224 -19.17 11.15 13.54
C HIS A 1224 -19.44 12.64 13.79
N GLY A 1225 -20.65 13.13 13.54
CA GLY A 1225 -21.02 14.53 13.75
C GLY A 1225 -20.24 15.52 12.91
N GLY A 1226 -20.94 16.55 12.47
CA GLY A 1226 -20.26 17.73 11.98
C GLY A 1226 -19.34 18.31 13.07
N PRO A 1227 -18.35 19.13 12.68
CA PRO A 1227 -17.55 19.90 13.61
C PRO A 1227 -18.48 20.66 14.56
N LEU A 1228 -18.14 20.69 15.85
CA LEU A 1228 -18.78 21.61 16.79
C LEU A 1228 -18.46 23.04 16.35
N PRO A 1229 -19.37 24.01 16.60
CA PRO A 1229 -19.06 25.41 16.39
C PRO A 1229 -17.79 25.78 17.18
N LEU A 1230 -16.99 26.67 16.59
CA LEU A 1230 -15.80 27.18 17.26
C LEU A 1230 -16.21 27.85 18.59
N PRO A 1231 -15.42 27.67 19.66
CA PRO A 1231 -15.62 28.47 20.87
C PRO A 1231 -15.38 29.95 20.53
N ASP A 1232 -16.32 30.81 20.94
CA ASP A 1232 -16.24 32.28 20.79
C ASP A 1232 -14.99 32.91 21.43
#